data_AF-A0A2N3BPN9-F1
#
_entry.id   AF-A0A2N3BPN9-F1
#
_cell.length_a   1.000
_cell.length_b   1.000
_cell.length_c   1.000
_cell.angle_alpha   90.00
_cell.angle_beta   90.00
_cell.angle_gamma   90.00
#
_symmetry.space_group_name_H-M   'P 1'
#
loop_
_entity.id
_entity.type
_entity.pdbx_description
1 polymer ?
#
loop_
_entity_poly.entity_id
_entity_poly.type
_entity_poly.pdbx_seq_one_letter_code
_entity_poly.pdbx_strand_id
1 'polypeptide(L)'
;DGDRRRRLVDAVLAHVAANELAGLCLDPRGLTGDDLADLPALLAGIGRGLADAGRQSCVIAPAEGALWRDAAALGTVDLVVLLGFVEPWEESPPAALAPQPWFEAVVAEAVARIGADRLVVAMGSFGHGWTGSRPEAEPVGYGEAMHRMLGDGGRIGLDPEALNSRIDLVPGPGAGEGEDESTGEGAGGRTIWLLDAVSLYNQRRTLARHGLAGMAVWPLGLEDPGVWPALAGASPADLGTVRLPDFVGYDGDGPFMHVDRLDAPGQRRLTPDPSDGLIRGQDYARIPAPVAIRRFGAGADDMVVLTFDDGPDATHTPGILDALAARAVPATFFLIGSNVMDTPATVRRMIAEGHEIGSHTFLHPDIEVISDLRRSLELNALQRLLISVTGHSTTIFRTPYGRGPGPLTAAEALAFVPIEAAGYTMVGSNAVPRDWEGLDPEAIVASTLDQMKPRGGNVIVMHDGGGDRSATVAALPLLIDTLRAQGYRFVTLASLLGVERAALMPAEAGARVRLDAVSFTLIGAAGTVLRGFFWIAITLGALRALTILTLALARRRRRGEGGGYLPPATVVIPAFNEEEVILTSVATAMNSDYPDLRVIVIDDGSRDHTYQRVAAAWADDPRVTILRQDNQGKALALDHAYGQVGTEIVVAIDADTLILPDAIRRLVQPFRDPAVGAVAGKVRVGNQTGLLTRLQALEYIVAQNIERRAAEVFHGILVVPGAIGAWRVAAVRKAGLYTNETQAEDADLTVAVQRAGYRVVYEPAAVSVTEAPATLGMFMRQRLRWTLGMMQTAWKHRRAAREGRAVGLIAIPDLWLFGVVLALLAPVADLVFFGVLADLLVDIALGRPMLDAPMSALILAGYLLLPLIDVVAALVAFGFERKAPWLVLLIPVQRLVYRPLLYITVYRAVWRALTGTLANWGRQVRLGTVRLPGGT
;
A
#
# COMPACT_ATOMS: atom_id res chain seq x y z
N ASP A 1 -40.74 30.33 30.83
CA ASP A 1 -41.88 29.49 30.36
C ASP A 1 -41.59 28.02 30.67
N GLY A 2 -42.42 27.38 31.49
CA GLY A 2 -42.19 26.02 31.98
C GLY A 2 -42.25 24.93 30.90
N ASP A 3 -43.01 25.14 29.82
CA ASP A 3 -43.14 24.14 28.74
C ASP A 3 -41.92 24.12 27.82
N ARG A 4 -41.30 25.29 27.59
CA ARG A 4 -40.03 25.40 26.84
C ARG A 4 -38.89 24.68 27.57
N ARG A 5 -38.79 24.88 28.89
CA ARG A 5 -37.79 24.22 29.73
C ARG A 5 -37.93 22.70 29.69
N ARG A 6 -39.16 22.18 29.76
CA ARG A 6 -39.41 20.73 29.66
C ARG A 6 -38.96 20.17 28.31
N ARG A 7 -39.32 20.82 27.20
CA ARG A 7 -38.89 20.41 25.86
C ARG A 7 -37.36 20.38 25.71
N LEU A 8 -36.66 21.36 26.29
CA LEU A 8 -35.20 21.39 26.27
C LEU A 8 -34.60 20.22 27.06
N VAL A 9 -35.11 19.95 28.27
CA VAL A 9 -34.68 18.78 29.07
C VAL A 9 -34.90 17.48 28.29
N ASP A 10 -36.09 17.28 27.72
CA ASP A 10 -36.40 16.06 26.95
C ASP A 10 -35.48 15.89 25.73
N ALA A 11 -35.18 16.99 25.02
CA ALA A 11 -34.27 16.98 23.88
C ALA A 11 -32.83 16.62 24.27
N VAL A 12 -32.34 17.19 25.37
CA VAL A 12 -30.99 16.89 25.89
C VAL A 12 -30.89 15.42 26.30
N LEU A 13 -31.87 14.89 27.02
CA LEU A 13 -31.89 13.49 27.45
C LEU A 13 -31.97 12.54 26.25
N ALA A 14 -32.78 12.86 25.24
CA ALA A 14 -32.86 12.10 24.01
C ALA A 14 -31.53 12.09 23.25
N HIS A 15 -30.83 13.22 23.19
CA HIS A 15 -29.52 13.31 22.55
C HIS A 15 -28.47 12.47 23.27
N VAL A 16 -28.41 12.54 24.60
CA VAL A 16 -27.52 11.72 25.43
C VAL A 16 -27.81 10.23 25.23
N ALA A 17 -29.08 9.84 25.17
CA ALA A 17 -29.49 8.46 24.95
C ALA A 17 -29.11 7.95 23.55
N ALA A 18 -29.42 8.72 22.51
CA ALA A 18 -29.17 8.35 21.11
C ALA A 18 -27.68 8.16 20.78
N ASN A 19 -26.80 8.86 21.50
CA ASN A 19 -25.34 8.81 21.32
C ASN A 19 -24.62 7.99 22.41
N GLU A 20 -25.36 7.27 23.26
CA GLU A 20 -24.79 6.40 24.32
C GLU A 20 -23.79 7.11 25.28
N LEU A 21 -23.96 8.42 25.52
CA LEU A 21 -23.03 9.21 26.34
C LEU A 21 -23.13 8.90 27.85
N ALA A 22 -22.01 8.84 28.57
CA ALA A 22 -22.00 8.57 30.02
C ALA A 22 -22.69 9.67 30.86
N GLY A 23 -22.86 10.86 30.30
CA GLY A 23 -23.40 12.03 30.99
C GLY A 23 -23.26 13.30 30.16
N LEU A 24 -23.45 14.45 30.80
CA LEU A 24 -23.28 15.77 30.18
C LEU A 24 -22.79 16.80 31.22
N CYS A 25 -21.85 17.67 30.81
CA CYS A 25 -21.52 18.91 31.51
C CYS A 25 -22.21 20.11 30.84
N LEU A 26 -22.97 20.89 31.61
CA LEU A 26 -23.57 22.14 31.14
C LEU A 26 -22.60 23.31 31.38
N ASP A 27 -22.31 24.09 30.33
CA ASP A 27 -21.59 25.36 30.44
C ASP A 27 -22.59 26.53 30.34
N PRO A 28 -22.95 27.20 31.46
CA PRO A 28 -23.88 28.32 31.45
C PRO A 28 -23.20 29.66 31.16
N ARG A 29 -21.90 29.70 30.81
CA ARG A 29 -21.23 30.94 30.43
C ARG A 29 -21.92 31.56 29.20
N GLY A 30 -22.24 32.85 29.29
CA GLY A 30 -23.00 33.60 28.28
C GLY A 30 -24.48 33.83 28.61
N LEU A 31 -25.02 33.19 29.66
CA LEU A 31 -26.36 33.52 30.18
C LEU A 31 -26.31 34.83 30.99
N THR A 32 -27.35 35.67 30.87
CA THR A 32 -27.44 36.96 31.58
C THR A 32 -28.83 37.20 32.16
N GLY A 33 -28.95 38.06 33.18
CA GLY A 33 -30.24 38.52 33.70
C GLY A 33 -31.19 37.39 34.15
N ASP A 34 -32.42 37.41 33.62
CA ASP A 34 -33.49 36.46 33.97
C ASP A 34 -33.15 35.00 33.62
N ASP A 35 -32.27 34.74 32.65
CA ASP A 35 -31.88 33.38 32.24
C ASP A 35 -31.05 32.66 33.32
N LEU A 36 -30.25 33.42 34.08
CA LEU A 36 -29.49 32.90 35.23
C LEU A 36 -30.42 32.54 36.40
N ALA A 37 -31.55 33.25 36.56
CA ALA A 37 -32.51 32.98 37.63
C ALA A 37 -33.29 31.67 37.41
N ASP A 38 -33.51 31.27 36.16
CA ASP A 38 -34.19 30.02 35.79
C ASP A 38 -33.25 28.79 35.71
N LEU A 39 -31.93 29.01 35.75
CA LEU A 39 -30.90 27.96 35.63
C LEU A 39 -31.01 26.84 36.68
N PRO A 40 -31.28 27.10 37.98
CA PRO A 40 -31.42 26.02 38.97
C PRO A 40 -32.55 25.04 38.63
N ALA A 41 -33.67 25.54 38.08
CA ALA A 41 -34.79 24.70 37.69
C ALA A 41 -34.50 23.86 36.43
N LEU A 42 -33.65 24.37 35.53
CA LEU A 42 -33.17 23.62 34.37
C LEU A 42 -32.19 22.52 34.79
N LEU A 43 -31.20 22.86 35.63
CA LEU A 43 -30.24 21.91 36.19
C LEU A 43 -30.95 20.78 36.95
N ALA A 44 -31.96 21.10 37.75
CA ALA A 44 -32.78 20.11 38.46
C ALA A 44 -33.60 19.21 37.53
N GLY A 45 -33.97 19.68 36.35
CA GLY A 45 -34.67 18.88 35.33
C GLY A 45 -33.72 17.91 34.64
N ILE A 46 -32.57 18.41 34.18
CA ILE A 46 -31.54 17.61 33.51
C ILE A 46 -30.93 16.59 34.47
N GLY A 47 -30.54 17.01 35.68
CA GLY A 47 -29.94 16.15 36.69
C GLY A 47 -30.81 14.96 37.06
N ARG A 48 -32.11 15.19 37.36
CA ARG A 48 -33.05 14.10 37.64
C ARG A 48 -33.23 13.15 36.45
N GLY A 49 -33.41 13.69 35.25
CA GLY A 49 -33.59 12.87 34.05
C GLY A 49 -32.38 12.02 33.70
N LEU A 50 -31.15 12.53 33.92
CA LEU A 50 -29.92 11.77 33.75
C LEU A 50 -29.75 10.72 34.85
N ALA A 51 -30.03 11.07 36.10
CA ALA A 51 -29.97 10.13 37.23
C ALA A 51 -30.94 8.95 37.06
N ASP A 52 -32.18 9.21 36.64
CA ASP A 52 -33.18 8.16 36.33
C ASP A 52 -32.71 7.20 35.22
N ALA A 53 -31.85 7.69 34.31
CA ALA A 53 -31.23 6.91 33.25
C ALA A 53 -29.86 6.30 33.64
N GLY A 54 -29.41 6.46 34.89
CA GLY A 54 -28.11 5.98 35.37
C GLY A 54 -26.90 6.72 34.77
N ARG A 55 -27.06 8.00 34.41
CA ARG A 55 -26.04 8.84 33.77
C ARG A 55 -25.65 10.03 34.66
N GLN A 56 -24.46 10.57 34.44
CA GLN A 56 -23.91 11.65 35.27
C GLN A 56 -24.26 13.04 34.75
N SER A 57 -24.57 13.95 35.68
CA SER A 57 -24.83 15.37 35.43
C SER A 57 -23.70 16.23 35.97
N CYS A 58 -23.31 17.25 35.22
CA CYS A 58 -22.19 18.11 35.54
C CYS A 58 -22.51 19.56 35.17
N VAL A 59 -21.95 20.53 35.92
CA VAL A 59 -22.05 21.96 35.58
C VAL A 59 -20.68 22.62 35.68
N ILE A 60 -20.37 23.48 34.71
CA ILE A 60 -19.17 24.32 34.70
C ILE A 60 -19.50 25.66 35.36
N ALA A 61 -18.67 26.11 36.29
CA ALA A 61 -18.88 27.36 37.00
C ALA A 61 -17.59 28.18 37.06
N PRO A 62 -17.60 29.45 36.62
CA PRO A 62 -16.49 30.37 36.84
C PRO A 62 -16.28 30.64 38.33
N ALA A 63 -15.03 30.69 38.82
CA ALA A 63 -14.74 31.01 40.22
C ALA A 63 -15.26 32.39 40.66
N GLU A 64 -15.33 33.34 39.74
CA GLU A 64 -15.88 34.68 39.99
C GLU A 64 -17.43 34.71 40.01
N GLY A 65 -18.07 33.68 39.46
CA GLY A 65 -19.53 33.58 39.37
C GLY A 65 -20.20 33.26 40.71
N ALA A 66 -21.49 33.60 40.82
CA ALA A 66 -22.31 33.26 41.99
C ALA A 66 -22.82 31.81 41.98
N LEU A 67 -22.84 31.15 40.82
CA LEU A 67 -23.49 29.85 40.63
C LEU A 67 -22.96 28.76 41.57
N TRP A 68 -21.64 28.66 41.74
CA TRP A 68 -21.04 27.63 42.58
C TRP A 68 -21.22 27.88 44.09
N ARG A 69 -21.73 29.06 44.47
CA ARG A 69 -22.08 29.40 45.86
C ARG A 69 -23.56 29.15 46.16
N ASP A 70 -24.38 28.83 45.16
CA ASP A 70 -25.79 28.49 45.31
C ASP A 70 -25.97 27.00 45.61
N ALA A 71 -26.15 26.68 46.89
CA ALA A 71 -26.35 25.31 47.37
C ALA A 71 -27.61 24.64 46.79
N ALA A 72 -28.66 25.42 46.46
CA ALA A 72 -29.89 24.86 45.90
C ALA A 72 -29.70 24.45 44.43
N ALA A 73 -28.96 25.24 43.66
CA ALA A 73 -28.58 24.90 42.29
C ALA A 73 -27.66 23.68 42.24
N LEU A 74 -26.61 23.68 43.08
CA LEU A 74 -25.59 22.62 43.08
C LEU A 74 -26.08 21.30 43.66
N GLY A 75 -27.09 21.29 44.55
CA GLY A 75 -27.63 20.06 45.13
C GLY A 75 -28.29 19.12 44.11
N THR A 76 -28.43 19.53 42.86
CA THR A 76 -29.19 18.82 41.81
C THR A 76 -28.33 18.25 40.68
N VAL A 77 -27.01 18.41 40.76
CA VAL A 77 -26.02 17.89 39.78
C VAL A 77 -25.03 16.96 40.46
N ASP A 78 -24.44 16.00 39.76
CA ASP A 78 -23.48 15.06 40.37
C ASP A 78 -22.10 15.69 40.56
N LEU A 79 -21.65 16.47 39.58
CA LEU A 79 -20.30 17.07 39.53
C LEU A 79 -20.34 18.58 39.28
N VAL A 80 -19.42 19.30 39.89
CA VAL A 80 -19.16 20.72 39.63
C VAL A 80 -17.74 20.88 39.13
N VAL A 81 -17.59 21.42 37.92
CA VAL A 81 -16.29 21.80 37.35
C VAL A 81 -16.10 23.29 37.61
N LEU A 82 -15.29 23.63 38.62
CA LEU A 82 -14.97 25.00 38.97
C LEU A 82 -13.77 25.48 38.15
N LEU A 83 -13.93 26.55 37.38
CA LEU A 83 -12.81 27.19 36.68
C LEU A 83 -11.99 27.98 37.70
N GLY A 84 -10.83 27.45 38.08
CA GLY A 84 -9.94 27.98 39.12
C GLY A 84 -9.06 29.14 38.64
N PHE A 85 -9.62 30.03 37.81
CA PHE A 85 -8.94 31.17 37.22
C PHE A 85 -9.96 32.25 36.86
N VAL A 86 -9.43 33.43 36.58
CA VAL A 86 -10.11 34.62 36.10
C VAL A 86 -9.88 34.71 34.60
N GLU A 87 -10.96 34.80 33.82
CA GLU A 87 -10.91 35.12 32.39
C GLU A 87 -11.16 36.63 32.24
N PRO A 88 -10.14 37.43 31.89
CA PRO A 88 -10.32 38.87 31.69
C PRO A 88 -11.33 39.12 30.57
N TRP A 89 -12.20 40.11 30.74
CA TRP A 89 -12.95 40.66 29.60
C TRP A 89 -12.07 41.63 28.83
N GLU A 90 -12.50 42.02 27.62
CA GLU A 90 -11.69 42.82 26.70
C GLU A 90 -11.10 44.08 27.34
N GLU A 91 -11.87 44.83 28.13
CA GLU A 91 -11.44 46.05 28.85
C GLU A 91 -10.83 45.83 30.25
N SER A 92 -10.53 44.59 30.66
CA SER A 92 -9.96 44.31 31.99
C SER A 92 -8.52 44.83 32.11
N PRO A 93 -8.14 45.47 33.23
CA PRO A 93 -6.75 45.91 33.44
C PRO A 93 -5.79 44.71 33.58
N PRO A 94 -4.48 44.88 33.30
CA PRO A 94 -3.49 43.83 33.46
C PRO A 94 -3.46 43.26 34.87
N ALA A 95 -3.77 41.97 35.02
CA ALA A 95 -3.81 41.28 36.30
C ALA A 95 -3.43 39.81 36.18
N ALA A 96 -2.97 39.23 37.29
CA ALA A 96 -2.72 37.80 37.40
C ALA A 96 -4.02 37.00 37.26
N LEU A 97 -3.96 35.92 36.47
CA LEU A 97 -5.13 35.15 36.07
C LEU A 97 -5.61 34.16 37.14
N ALA A 98 -4.74 33.73 38.05
CA ALA A 98 -5.13 32.90 39.19
C ALA A 98 -4.11 33.07 40.33
N PRO A 99 -4.13 34.22 41.03
CA PRO A 99 -3.21 34.48 42.13
C PRO A 99 -3.29 33.37 43.16
N GLN A 100 -2.16 32.81 43.57
CA GLN A 100 -2.10 31.64 44.44
C GLN A 100 -2.88 31.82 45.76
N PRO A 101 -2.79 32.96 46.49
CA PRO A 101 -3.59 33.14 47.70
C PRO A 101 -5.11 33.17 47.43
N TRP A 102 -5.51 33.75 46.29
CA TRP A 102 -6.91 33.74 45.85
C TRP A 102 -7.38 32.34 45.48
N PHE A 103 -6.56 31.59 44.73
CA PHE A 103 -6.85 30.21 44.36
C PHE A 103 -7.02 29.30 45.58
N GLU A 104 -6.13 29.43 46.57
CA GLU A 104 -6.24 28.70 47.85
C GLU A 104 -7.55 29.03 48.60
N ALA A 105 -7.93 30.30 48.67
CA ALA A 105 -9.18 30.71 49.30
C ALA A 105 -10.41 30.17 48.56
N VAL A 106 -10.42 30.24 47.23
CA VAL A 106 -11.51 29.72 46.39
C VAL A 106 -11.64 28.21 46.54
N VAL A 107 -10.53 27.46 46.48
CA VAL A 107 -10.54 26.00 46.65
C VAL A 107 -11.01 25.62 48.04
N ALA A 108 -10.54 26.29 49.09
CA ALA A 108 -10.96 26.03 50.46
C ALA A 108 -12.47 26.25 50.65
N GLU A 109 -13.01 27.35 50.09
CA GLU A 109 -14.45 27.63 50.13
C GLU A 109 -15.24 26.59 49.31
N ALA A 110 -14.78 26.27 48.10
CA ALA A 110 -15.45 25.32 47.23
C ALA A 110 -15.51 23.91 47.84
N VAL A 111 -14.41 23.44 48.44
CA VAL A 111 -14.36 22.16 49.15
C VAL A 111 -15.33 22.16 50.34
N ALA A 112 -15.39 23.26 51.10
CA ALA A 112 -16.29 23.37 52.25
C ALA A 112 -17.78 23.38 51.85
N ARG A 113 -18.13 23.89 50.66
CA ARG A 113 -19.51 24.00 50.19
C ARG A 113 -19.98 22.82 49.35
N ILE A 114 -19.15 22.33 48.43
CA ILE A 114 -19.53 21.37 47.39
C ILE A 114 -19.20 19.94 47.82
N GLY A 115 -18.11 19.78 48.58
CA GLY A 115 -17.51 18.48 48.90
C GLY A 115 -16.44 18.09 47.87
N ALA A 116 -15.34 17.50 48.36
CA ALA A 116 -14.19 17.12 47.52
C ALA A 116 -14.51 15.96 46.55
N ASP A 117 -15.55 15.18 46.83
CA ASP A 117 -16.06 14.07 46.04
C ASP A 117 -16.85 14.51 44.81
N ARG A 118 -17.42 15.72 44.84
CA ARG A 118 -18.26 16.28 43.77
C ARG A 118 -17.60 17.46 43.04
N LEU A 119 -16.41 17.86 43.47
CA LEU A 119 -15.70 19.01 42.93
C LEU A 119 -14.53 18.59 42.03
N VAL A 120 -14.53 19.11 40.80
CA VAL A 120 -13.38 19.13 39.90
C VAL A 120 -12.92 20.57 39.77
N VAL A 121 -11.63 20.84 39.97
CA VAL A 121 -11.07 22.17 39.73
C VAL A 121 -10.32 22.16 38.40
N ALA A 122 -10.78 22.98 37.46
CA ALA A 122 -10.11 23.23 36.19
C ALA A 122 -9.04 24.30 36.39
N MET A 123 -7.77 23.92 36.19
CA MET A 123 -6.62 24.82 36.22
C MET A 123 -6.41 25.41 34.83
N GLY A 124 -6.08 26.70 34.78
CA GLY A 124 -5.89 27.40 33.52
C GLY A 124 -4.59 26.99 32.82
N SER A 125 -4.61 26.94 31.50
CA SER A 125 -3.45 26.62 30.66
C SER A 125 -3.31 27.58 29.47
N PHE A 126 -3.51 28.86 29.75
CA PHE A 126 -3.50 29.96 28.79
C PHE A 126 -2.90 31.22 29.42
N GLY A 127 -2.74 32.25 28.63
CA GLY A 127 -2.37 33.58 29.08
C GLY A 127 -3.22 34.68 28.48
N HIS A 128 -3.02 35.90 28.97
CA HIS A 128 -3.55 37.12 28.36
C HIS A 128 -2.43 38.15 28.23
N GLY A 129 -2.41 38.86 27.12
CA GLY A 129 -1.51 39.98 26.84
C GLY A 129 -2.26 41.31 26.81
N TRP A 130 -1.57 42.38 27.20
CA TRP A 130 -2.07 43.75 27.14
C TRP A 130 -1.10 44.64 26.38
N THR A 131 -1.64 45.53 25.52
CA THR A 131 -0.82 46.43 24.72
C THR A 131 -1.30 47.89 24.79
N GLY A 132 -0.40 48.82 25.14
CA GLY A 132 -0.63 50.27 25.00
C GLY A 132 -1.43 50.95 26.12
N SER A 133 -1.94 52.15 25.84
CA SER A 133 -2.69 53.04 26.75
C SER A 133 -4.14 52.58 27.01
N ARG A 134 -4.65 51.61 26.24
CA ARG A 134 -5.96 50.96 26.46
C ARG A 134 -5.76 49.54 26.97
N PRO A 135 -6.45 49.14 28.05
CA PRO A 135 -6.32 47.79 28.61
C PRO A 135 -7.15 46.80 27.78
N GLU A 136 -6.70 46.49 26.57
CA GLU A 136 -7.30 45.42 25.75
C GLU A 136 -6.61 44.08 26.08
N ALA A 137 -7.33 43.19 26.77
CA ALA A 137 -6.86 41.86 27.13
C ALA A 137 -7.03 40.89 25.95
N GLU A 138 -5.91 40.45 25.35
CA GLU A 138 -5.89 39.49 24.25
C GLU A 138 -5.50 38.09 24.78
N PRO A 139 -6.23 37.01 24.46
CA PRO A 139 -5.82 35.66 24.82
C PRO A 139 -4.53 35.27 24.08
N VAL A 140 -3.56 34.73 24.81
CA VAL A 140 -2.24 34.34 24.29
C VAL A 140 -1.85 32.96 24.82
N GLY A 141 -1.50 32.04 23.92
CA GLY A 141 -0.95 30.74 24.31
C GLY A 141 0.52 30.82 24.74
N TYR A 142 0.99 29.83 25.49
CA TYR A 142 2.37 29.80 25.99
C TYR A 142 3.41 29.88 24.86
N GLY A 143 3.24 29.10 23.78
CA GLY A 143 4.14 29.13 22.63
C GLY A 143 4.22 30.50 21.95
N GLU A 144 3.06 31.15 21.77
CA GLU A 144 2.96 32.50 21.22
C GLU A 144 3.59 33.54 22.13
N ALA A 145 3.39 33.43 23.45
CA ALA A 145 4.03 34.32 24.42
C ALA A 145 5.57 34.23 24.36
N MET A 146 6.12 33.02 24.21
CA MET A 146 7.56 32.82 24.01
C MET A 146 8.03 33.38 22.67
N HIS A 147 7.24 33.22 21.60
CA HIS A 147 7.53 33.77 20.28
C HIS A 147 7.57 35.30 20.30
N ARG A 148 6.54 35.98 20.86
CA ARG A 148 6.49 37.44 21.05
C ARG A 148 7.67 37.94 21.87
N MET A 149 8.02 37.26 22.96
CA MET A 149 9.17 37.64 23.80
C MET A 149 10.51 37.54 23.06
N LEU A 150 10.67 36.56 22.17
CA LEU A 150 11.87 36.45 21.33
C LEU A 150 11.93 37.53 20.24
N GLY A 151 10.79 37.95 19.69
CA GLY A 151 10.70 38.99 18.67
C GLY A 151 10.85 40.41 19.21
N ASP A 152 10.03 40.77 20.20
CA ASP A 152 9.96 42.12 20.78
C ASP A 152 11.04 42.37 21.85
N GLY A 153 11.62 41.29 22.38
CA GLY A 153 12.45 41.34 23.58
C GLY A 153 11.60 41.47 24.85
N GLY A 154 12.08 40.92 25.95
CA GLY A 154 11.36 40.99 27.22
C GLY A 154 11.99 40.14 28.30
N ARG A 155 11.35 40.12 29.47
CA ARG A 155 11.76 39.28 30.60
C ARG A 155 10.56 38.53 31.14
N ILE A 156 10.71 37.22 31.25
CA ILE A 156 9.77 36.35 31.97
C ILE A 156 10.24 36.17 33.42
N GLY A 157 9.32 36.27 34.36
CA GLY A 157 9.54 35.98 35.77
C GLY A 157 8.29 35.38 36.42
N LEU A 158 8.44 34.94 37.66
CA LEU A 158 7.30 34.58 38.51
C LEU A 158 6.97 35.77 39.39
N ASP A 159 5.71 36.19 39.41
CA ASP A 159 5.29 37.23 40.35
C ASP A 159 5.36 36.71 41.79
N PRO A 160 6.00 37.42 42.73
CA PRO A 160 6.24 36.91 44.07
C PRO A 160 4.98 36.79 44.94
N GLU A 161 3.91 37.52 44.62
CA GLU A 161 2.65 37.50 45.37
C GLU A 161 1.62 36.57 44.70
N ALA A 162 1.45 36.70 43.39
CA ALA A 162 0.48 35.91 42.64
C ALA A 162 0.98 34.50 42.36
N LEU A 163 2.30 34.27 42.27
CA LEU A 163 2.90 33.01 41.81
C LEU A 163 2.36 32.53 40.45
N ASN A 164 1.97 33.47 39.60
CA ASN A 164 1.72 33.25 38.17
C ASN A 164 2.89 33.82 37.37
N SER A 165 3.12 33.27 36.19
CA SER A 165 4.18 33.73 35.30
C SER A 165 3.78 35.05 34.64
N ARG A 166 4.72 35.99 34.57
CA ARG A 166 4.55 37.32 33.97
C ARG A 166 5.68 37.59 32.99
N ILE A 167 5.35 38.09 31.80
CA ILE A 167 6.29 38.59 30.81
C ILE A 167 6.10 40.09 30.69
N ASP A 168 7.18 40.84 30.88
CA ASP A 168 7.23 42.26 30.55
C ASP A 168 8.01 42.42 29.24
N LEU A 169 7.33 42.85 28.18
CA LEU A 169 7.89 43.07 26.85
C LEU A 169 8.49 44.47 26.76
N VAL A 170 9.55 44.62 25.96
CA VAL A 170 10.16 45.92 25.68
C VAL A 170 9.24 46.71 24.73
N PRO A 171 9.04 48.02 24.92
CA PRO A 171 8.29 48.84 23.95
C PRO A 171 8.95 48.78 22.56
N GLY A 172 8.19 48.38 21.54
CA GLY A 172 8.70 48.25 20.18
C GLY A 172 9.03 49.60 19.51
N PRO A 173 9.94 49.64 18.51
CA PRO A 173 10.21 50.84 17.73
C PRO A 173 9.00 51.16 16.84
N GLY A 174 8.18 52.13 17.23
CA GLY A 174 6.99 52.56 16.48
C GLY A 174 5.82 53.02 17.35
N ALA A 175 5.85 52.80 18.67
CA ALA A 175 4.80 53.25 19.60
C ALA A 175 4.92 54.74 20.01
N GLY A 176 5.77 55.53 19.35
CA GLY A 176 6.19 56.86 19.80
C GLY A 176 5.89 58.03 18.87
N GLU A 177 5.06 57.86 17.84
CA GLU A 177 4.66 58.98 16.96
C GLU A 177 3.15 59.20 17.04
N GLY A 178 2.68 59.80 18.14
CA GLY A 178 1.27 60.24 18.21
C GLY A 178 0.68 60.67 19.54
N GLU A 179 1.38 60.63 20.68
CA GLU A 179 0.75 60.97 21.97
C GLU A 179 1.40 62.21 22.63
N ASP A 180 0.55 63.20 22.90
CA ASP A 180 0.86 64.49 23.53
C ASP A 180 1.50 64.31 24.92
N GLU A 181 2.69 64.87 25.13
CA GLU A 181 3.44 64.89 26.40
C GLU A 181 2.78 65.72 27.53
N SER A 182 1.49 66.09 27.43
CA SER A 182 0.85 67.04 28.35
C SER A 182 -0.01 66.43 29.47
N THR A 183 -0.26 65.13 29.44
CA THR A 183 -0.94 64.40 30.53
C THR A 183 0.00 63.32 31.05
N GLY A 184 0.52 63.47 32.26
CA GLY A 184 1.43 62.51 32.90
C GLY A 184 0.81 61.15 33.24
N GLU A 185 0.21 60.47 32.27
CA GLU A 185 -0.17 59.07 32.30
C GLU A 185 0.92 58.28 31.57
N GLY A 186 1.58 57.39 32.31
CA GLY A 186 2.85 56.78 31.90
C GLY A 186 2.76 55.90 30.66
N ALA A 187 3.90 55.79 29.97
CA ALA A 187 4.16 54.82 28.92
C ALA A 187 3.58 53.43 29.27
N GLY A 188 2.49 53.05 28.61
CA GLY A 188 1.80 51.78 28.84
C GLY A 188 2.70 50.60 28.48
N GLY A 189 3.20 49.89 29.50
CA GLY A 189 4.00 48.68 29.32
C GLY A 189 3.20 47.54 28.69
N ARG A 190 3.84 46.78 27.78
CA ARG A 190 3.27 45.54 27.23
C ARG A 190 3.54 44.39 28.20
N THR A 191 2.49 43.81 28.78
CA THR A 191 2.61 42.73 29.76
C THR A 191 1.78 41.52 29.34
N ILE A 192 2.28 40.31 29.60
CA ILE A 192 1.54 39.05 29.43
C ILE A 192 1.54 38.31 30.76
N TRP A 193 0.36 37.88 31.21
CA TRP A 193 0.20 36.97 32.35
C TRP A 193 -0.12 35.56 31.84
N LEU A 194 0.52 34.55 32.42
CA LEU A 194 0.45 33.16 31.98
C LEU A 194 0.05 32.23 33.13
N LEU A 195 -0.85 31.31 32.84
CA LEU A 195 -1.07 30.09 33.60
C LEU A 195 -0.35 28.94 32.88
N ASP A 196 0.87 28.68 33.34
CA ASP A 196 1.82 27.74 32.75
C ASP A 196 2.07 26.53 33.67
N ALA A 197 3.09 25.71 33.35
CA ALA A 197 3.43 24.54 34.13
C ALA A 197 3.78 24.88 35.60
N VAL A 198 4.30 26.08 35.87
CA VAL A 198 4.66 26.51 37.22
C VAL A 198 3.40 26.86 38.03
N SER A 199 2.51 27.62 37.42
CA SER A 199 1.22 27.98 38.03
C SER A 199 0.41 26.71 38.35
N LEU A 200 0.33 25.78 37.39
CA LEU A 200 -0.38 24.51 37.56
C LEU A 200 0.28 23.61 38.60
N TYR A 201 1.62 23.54 38.66
CA TYR A 201 2.32 22.77 39.70
C TYR A 201 1.95 23.27 41.11
N ASN A 202 1.93 24.59 41.31
CA ASN A 202 1.55 25.19 42.59
C ASN A 202 0.08 24.93 42.94
N GLN A 203 -0.83 25.14 41.97
CA GLN A 203 -2.26 24.89 42.14
C GLN A 203 -2.55 23.43 42.47
N ARG A 204 -1.92 22.47 41.78
CA ARG A 204 -2.06 21.03 42.05
C ARG A 204 -1.66 20.68 43.48
N ARG A 205 -0.59 21.28 44.01
CA ARG A 205 -0.19 21.06 45.42
C ARG A 205 -1.25 21.60 46.38
N THR A 206 -1.86 22.73 46.08
CA THR A 206 -3.00 23.24 46.85
C THR A 206 -4.18 22.28 46.83
N LEU A 207 -4.58 21.79 45.66
CA LEU A 207 -5.65 20.80 45.54
C LEU A 207 -5.37 19.54 46.37
N ALA A 208 -4.13 19.03 46.29
CA ALA A 208 -3.69 17.87 47.07
C ALA A 208 -3.75 18.11 48.60
N ARG A 209 -3.40 19.31 49.08
CA ARG A 209 -3.50 19.67 50.52
C ARG A 209 -4.95 19.70 51.02
N HIS A 210 -5.90 19.98 50.14
CA HIS A 210 -7.34 19.94 50.43
C HIS A 210 -7.97 18.56 50.19
N GLY A 211 -7.18 17.53 49.85
CA GLY A 211 -7.68 16.17 49.61
C GLY A 211 -8.49 16.04 48.32
N LEU A 212 -8.33 16.96 47.37
CA LEU A 212 -9.11 17.01 46.13
C LEU A 212 -8.38 16.27 45.01
N ALA A 213 -9.01 15.23 44.47
CA ALA A 213 -8.46 14.42 43.37
C ALA A 213 -8.98 14.84 41.98
N GLY A 214 -10.15 15.50 41.92
CA GLY A 214 -10.77 15.95 40.67
C GLY A 214 -10.05 17.14 40.05
N MET A 215 -9.27 16.91 39.00
CA MET A 215 -8.51 17.97 38.31
C MET A 215 -8.87 18.01 36.84
N ALA A 216 -8.94 19.21 36.27
CA ALA A 216 -9.07 19.43 34.83
C ALA A 216 -8.08 20.51 34.36
N VAL A 217 -7.83 20.56 33.06
CA VAL A 217 -7.02 21.59 32.40
C VAL A 217 -7.90 22.31 31.38
N TRP A 218 -7.82 23.64 31.34
CA TRP A 218 -8.68 24.44 30.48
C TRP A 218 -7.99 25.73 29.99
N PRO A 219 -8.08 26.10 28.70
CA PRO A 219 -8.43 25.27 27.54
C PRO A 219 -7.22 24.48 27.05
N LEU A 220 -7.45 23.46 26.23
CA LEU A 220 -6.36 22.72 25.55
C LEU A 220 -5.92 23.45 24.27
N GLY A 221 -4.65 23.28 23.89
CA GLY A 221 -4.02 23.85 22.69
C GLY A 221 -3.22 25.15 22.94
N LEU A 222 -3.23 25.68 24.17
CA LEU A 222 -2.54 26.92 24.55
C LEU A 222 -1.47 26.70 25.64
N GLU A 223 -1.35 25.47 26.13
CA GLU A 223 -0.60 25.14 27.33
C GLU A 223 0.92 25.24 27.18
N ASP A 224 1.59 25.48 28.31
CA ASP A 224 2.98 25.10 28.48
C ASP A 224 3.09 23.55 28.42
N PRO A 225 3.93 22.96 27.56
CA PRO A 225 4.14 21.52 27.47
C PRO A 225 4.47 20.85 28.81
N GLY A 226 5.06 21.59 29.76
CA GLY A 226 5.34 21.15 31.12
C GLY A 226 4.10 20.90 31.98
N VAL A 227 2.91 21.33 31.57
CA VAL A 227 1.63 21.06 32.26
C VAL A 227 1.41 19.56 32.40
N TRP A 228 1.69 18.77 31.36
CA TRP A 228 1.44 17.33 31.37
C TRP A 228 2.35 16.58 32.36
N PRO A 229 3.68 16.77 32.38
CA PRO A 229 4.52 16.27 33.46
C PRO A 229 4.11 16.77 34.85
N ALA A 230 3.73 18.05 34.99
CA ALA A 230 3.31 18.61 36.26
C ALA A 230 2.05 17.93 36.83
N LEU A 231 1.08 17.62 35.96
CA LEU A 231 -0.10 16.81 36.30
C LEU A 231 0.27 15.37 36.69
N ALA A 232 1.20 14.76 35.97
CA ALA A 232 1.70 13.41 36.24
C ALA A 232 2.52 13.29 37.54
N GLY A 233 2.73 14.41 38.26
CA GLY A 233 3.42 14.43 39.54
C GLY A 233 4.93 14.63 39.44
N ALA A 234 5.43 15.12 38.30
CA ALA A 234 6.84 15.41 38.11
C ALA A 234 7.37 16.47 39.10
N SER A 235 8.67 16.42 39.40
CA SER A 235 9.34 17.38 40.27
C SER A 235 9.62 18.70 39.54
N PRO A 236 9.91 19.81 40.25
CA PRO A 236 10.32 21.06 39.60
C PRO A 236 11.54 20.92 38.68
N ALA A 237 12.44 19.96 38.95
CA ALA A 237 13.60 19.72 38.08
C ALA A 237 13.19 19.14 36.72
N ASP A 238 12.16 18.31 36.68
CA ASP A 238 11.64 17.68 35.46
C ASP A 238 10.95 18.69 34.53
N LEU A 239 10.48 19.82 35.07
CA LEU A 239 9.87 20.93 34.33
C LEU A 239 10.90 21.90 33.72
N GLY A 240 12.19 21.62 33.87
CA GLY A 240 13.28 22.52 33.49
C GLY A 240 13.57 22.60 32.00
N THR A 241 13.24 21.56 31.21
CA THR A 241 13.44 21.59 29.74
C THR A 241 12.10 21.82 29.06
N VAL A 242 12.01 22.86 28.23
CA VAL A 242 10.77 23.22 27.52
C VAL A 242 10.97 23.08 26.02
N ARG A 243 10.08 22.38 25.32
CA ARG A 243 10.08 22.22 23.86
C ARG A 243 8.70 22.53 23.32
N LEU A 244 8.62 23.18 22.16
CA LEU A 244 7.37 23.58 21.54
C LEU A 244 7.14 22.82 20.23
N PRO A 245 6.92 21.49 20.27
CA PRO A 245 6.77 20.68 19.05
C PRO A 245 5.45 20.95 18.31
N ASP A 246 4.41 21.32 19.05
CA ASP A 246 3.04 21.50 18.55
C ASP A 246 2.69 22.98 18.32
N PHE A 247 3.71 23.82 18.13
CA PHE A 247 3.53 25.25 17.89
C PHE A 247 4.53 25.77 16.86
N VAL A 248 4.01 26.59 15.94
CA VAL A 248 4.79 27.33 14.94
C VAL A 248 4.47 28.82 15.11
N GLY A 249 5.50 29.63 15.31
CA GLY A 249 5.36 31.08 15.36
C GLY A 249 5.24 31.67 13.95
N TYR A 250 4.43 32.70 13.79
CA TYR A 250 4.20 33.34 12.49
C TYR A 250 4.46 34.83 12.55
N ASP A 251 5.41 35.29 11.74
CA ASP A 251 5.76 36.70 11.60
C ASP A 251 5.25 37.23 10.25
N GLY A 252 4.53 38.34 10.24
CA GLY A 252 3.99 38.95 9.02
C GLY A 252 2.70 38.29 8.50
N ASP A 253 2.27 38.67 7.29
CA ASP A 253 1.05 38.16 6.66
C ASP A 253 1.24 37.94 5.14
N GLY A 254 0.41 37.06 4.58
CA GLY A 254 0.41 36.64 3.19
C GLY A 254 0.64 35.13 3.02
N PRO A 255 0.48 34.61 1.79
CA PRO A 255 0.49 33.19 1.53
C PRO A 255 1.90 32.61 1.32
N PHE A 256 2.91 33.46 1.09
CA PHE A 256 4.28 32.98 0.89
C PHE A 256 4.99 32.82 2.21
N MET A 257 5.71 31.72 2.37
CA MET A 257 6.32 31.33 3.63
C MET A 257 7.82 31.12 3.48
N HIS A 258 8.58 31.56 4.48
CA HIS A 258 9.99 31.25 4.67
C HIS A 258 10.26 30.80 6.10
N VAL A 259 11.09 29.78 6.31
CA VAL A 259 11.55 29.39 7.65
C VAL A 259 12.55 30.43 8.17
N ASP A 260 12.12 31.30 9.08
CA ASP A 260 12.94 32.38 9.64
C ASP A 260 13.81 31.90 10.80
N ARG A 261 13.27 30.97 11.62
CA ARG A 261 13.95 30.46 12.81
C ARG A 261 13.67 28.98 13.02
N LEU A 262 14.71 28.21 13.36
CA LEU A 262 14.61 26.82 13.78
C LEU A 262 14.28 26.70 15.26
N ASP A 263 13.70 25.57 15.67
CA ASP A 263 13.38 25.33 17.07
C ASP A 263 14.63 25.21 17.94
N ALA A 264 14.51 25.65 19.20
CA ALA A 264 15.53 25.44 20.21
C ALA A 264 14.86 25.17 21.57
N PRO A 265 15.27 24.11 22.30
CA PRO A 265 14.72 23.82 23.61
C PRO A 265 15.09 24.92 24.61
N GLY A 266 14.09 25.34 25.38
CA GLY A 266 14.25 26.26 26.50
C GLY A 266 14.81 25.55 27.73
N GLN A 267 15.49 26.33 28.57
CA GLN A 267 16.03 25.88 29.84
C GLN A 267 15.51 26.79 30.96
N ARG A 268 14.47 26.33 31.64
CA ARG A 268 13.85 26.94 32.81
C ARG A 268 14.52 26.45 34.09
N ARG A 269 14.70 27.37 35.05
CA ARG A 269 15.19 27.11 36.40
C ARG A 269 14.11 27.49 37.39
N LEU A 270 13.76 26.55 38.26
CA LEU A 270 12.68 26.70 39.24
C LEU A 270 13.24 26.61 40.65
N THR A 271 12.77 27.48 41.53
CA THR A 271 13.17 27.51 42.94
C THR A 271 11.95 27.21 43.81
N PRO A 272 11.79 25.96 44.28
CA PRO A 272 10.75 25.61 45.24
C PRO A 272 11.12 26.08 46.65
N ASP A 273 10.12 26.53 47.40
CA ASP A 273 10.24 26.84 48.82
C ASP A 273 10.29 25.51 49.63
N PRO A 274 11.31 25.31 50.49
CA PRO A 274 11.43 24.08 51.26
C PRO A 274 10.28 23.81 52.24
N SER A 275 9.50 24.83 52.63
CA SER A 275 8.49 24.73 53.68
C SER A 275 7.14 24.17 53.19
N ASP A 276 6.68 24.60 52.02
CA ASP A 276 5.40 24.19 51.41
C ASP A 276 5.59 23.45 50.07
N GLY A 277 6.79 23.52 49.50
CA GLY A 277 7.15 22.95 48.20
C GLY A 277 6.56 23.68 47.01
N LEU A 278 5.98 24.87 47.20
CA LEU A 278 5.52 25.75 46.12
C LEU A 278 6.72 26.37 45.42
N ILE A 279 6.64 26.52 44.10
CA ILE A 279 7.63 27.25 43.31
C ILE A 279 7.43 28.75 43.56
N ARG A 280 8.47 29.41 44.07
CA ARG A 280 8.50 30.86 44.33
C ARG A 280 9.49 31.62 43.45
N GLY A 281 10.31 30.92 42.67
CA GLY A 281 11.23 31.53 41.72
C GLY A 281 11.20 30.81 40.37
N GLN A 282 11.18 31.61 39.30
CA GLN A 282 11.33 31.15 37.92
C GLN A 282 12.31 32.07 37.18
N ASP A 283 13.27 31.46 36.49
CA ASP A 283 14.18 32.12 35.56
C ASP A 283 14.42 31.24 34.34
N TYR A 284 14.74 31.83 33.20
CA TYR A 284 15.11 31.07 32.00
C TYR A 284 16.57 31.35 31.66
N ALA A 285 17.41 30.31 31.74
CA ALA A 285 18.76 30.36 31.21
C ALA A 285 18.76 30.44 29.67
N ARG A 286 17.71 29.92 29.04
CA ARG A 286 17.45 30.02 27.60
C ARG A 286 15.94 29.99 27.38
N ILE A 287 15.41 30.96 26.63
CA ILE A 287 14.00 30.96 26.23
C ILE A 287 13.76 29.82 25.22
N PRO A 288 12.68 29.03 25.34
CA PRO A 288 12.30 28.08 24.31
C PRO A 288 11.94 28.83 23.02
N ALA A 289 12.62 28.49 21.93
CA ALA A 289 12.32 29.05 20.62
C ALA A 289 11.48 28.03 19.83
N PRO A 290 10.25 28.38 19.42
CA PRO A 290 9.54 27.57 18.43
C PRO A 290 10.14 27.80 17.05
N VAL A 291 9.85 26.90 16.11
CA VAL A 291 10.05 27.17 14.68
C VAL A 291 9.23 28.42 14.34
N ALA A 292 9.83 29.38 13.65
CA ALA A 292 9.13 30.57 13.19
C ALA A 292 9.11 30.63 11.67
N ILE A 293 7.94 30.93 11.12
CA ILE A 293 7.73 31.15 9.70
C ILE A 293 7.41 32.61 9.45
N ARG A 294 8.19 33.22 8.56
CA ARG A 294 7.89 34.52 8.01
C ARG A 294 6.91 34.40 6.86
N ARG A 295 5.75 35.05 6.99
CA ARG A 295 4.75 35.22 5.94
C ARG A 295 4.90 36.56 5.24
N PHE A 296 4.72 36.56 3.92
CA PHE A 296 4.80 37.76 3.11
C PHE A 296 3.90 37.69 1.87
N GLY A 297 3.74 38.83 1.20
CA GLY A 297 2.87 38.98 0.03
C GLY A 297 1.39 39.07 0.38
N ALA A 298 1.02 39.81 1.44
CA ALA A 298 -0.38 39.92 1.89
C ALA A 298 -1.36 40.39 0.80
N GLY A 299 -0.93 41.21 -0.17
CA GLY A 299 -1.81 41.76 -1.19
C GLY A 299 -2.82 42.79 -0.66
N ALA A 300 -3.66 43.33 -1.54
CA ALA A 300 -4.74 44.25 -1.17
C ALA A 300 -6.06 43.50 -0.89
N ASP A 301 -6.95 44.11 -0.09
CA ASP A 301 -8.23 43.52 0.37
C ASP A 301 -9.15 43.04 -0.77
N ASP A 302 -9.05 43.67 -1.95
CA ASP A 302 -9.85 43.33 -3.13
C ASP A 302 -9.23 42.23 -4.00
N MET A 303 -8.05 41.69 -3.66
CA MET A 303 -7.34 40.71 -4.49
C MET A 303 -7.72 39.27 -4.16
N VAL A 304 -7.98 38.47 -5.19
CA VAL A 304 -8.21 37.02 -5.08
C VAL A 304 -7.34 36.27 -6.07
N VAL A 305 -6.71 35.19 -5.63
CA VAL A 305 -5.98 34.24 -6.47
C VAL A 305 -6.67 32.88 -6.42
N LEU A 306 -6.97 32.32 -7.59
CA LEU A 306 -7.44 30.94 -7.71
C LEU A 306 -6.25 30.01 -7.92
N THR A 307 -6.15 28.99 -7.09
CA THR A 307 -5.13 27.95 -7.20
C THR A 307 -5.76 26.56 -7.24
N PHE A 308 -5.10 25.64 -7.95
CA PHE A 308 -5.58 24.28 -8.15
C PHE A 308 -4.50 23.25 -7.82
N ASP A 309 -4.87 22.24 -7.03
CA ASP A 309 -3.98 21.14 -6.62
C ASP A 309 -4.45 19.80 -7.19
N ASP A 310 -3.55 18.81 -7.15
CA ASP A 310 -3.73 17.41 -7.59
C ASP A 310 -3.79 17.12 -9.10
N GLY A 311 -3.80 18.15 -9.95
CA GLY A 311 -3.81 17.98 -11.40
C GLY A 311 -2.44 17.74 -12.05
N PRO A 312 -2.40 17.67 -13.40
CA PRO A 312 -3.54 17.79 -14.30
C PRO A 312 -4.27 16.44 -14.52
N ASP A 313 -5.57 16.39 -14.22
CA ASP A 313 -6.45 15.32 -14.70
C ASP A 313 -6.81 15.48 -16.19
N ALA A 314 -6.97 14.36 -16.90
CA ALA A 314 -7.28 14.35 -18.33
C ALA A 314 -8.70 14.83 -18.68
N THR A 315 -9.63 14.77 -17.72
CA THR A 315 -11.06 15.00 -17.94
C THR A 315 -11.50 16.35 -17.36
N HIS A 316 -11.13 16.65 -16.12
CA HIS A 316 -11.64 17.80 -15.38
C HIS A 316 -10.82 19.08 -15.57
N THR A 317 -9.49 18.97 -15.60
CA THR A 317 -8.61 20.12 -15.83
C THR A 317 -8.94 20.91 -17.10
N PRO A 318 -9.25 20.27 -18.26
CA PRO A 318 -9.70 21.01 -19.44
C PRO A 318 -10.98 21.82 -19.20
N GLY A 319 -11.94 21.29 -18.44
CA GLY A 319 -13.18 21.99 -18.08
C GLY A 319 -12.95 23.18 -17.15
N ILE A 320 -11.99 23.07 -16.22
CA ILE A 320 -11.54 24.18 -15.38
C ILE A 320 -10.90 25.27 -16.25
N LEU A 321 -9.99 24.91 -17.15
CA LEU A 321 -9.36 25.84 -18.08
C LEU A 321 -10.39 26.55 -18.98
N ASP A 322 -11.40 25.82 -19.48
CA ASP A 322 -12.50 26.40 -20.26
C ASP A 322 -13.30 27.44 -19.44
N ALA A 323 -13.62 27.13 -18.19
CA ALA A 323 -14.35 28.04 -17.29
C ALA A 323 -13.54 29.30 -16.95
N LEU A 324 -12.22 29.16 -16.73
CA LEU A 324 -11.30 30.29 -16.51
C LEU A 324 -11.16 31.16 -17.76
N ALA A 325 -10.96 30.54 -18.92
CA ALA A 325 -10.82 31.25 -20.20
C ALA A 325 -12.09 32.03 -20.56
N ALA A 326 -13.28 31.44 -20.36
CA ALA A 326 -14.56 32.10 -20.61
C ALA A 326 -14.77 33.37 -19.76
N ARG A 327 -14.11 33.45 -18.60
CA ARG A 327 -14.19 34.60 -17.68
C ARG A 327 -12.94 35.46 -17.67
N ALA A 328 -11.92 35.13 -18.47
CA ALA A 328 -10.61 35.78 -18.48
C ALA A 328 -10.00 35.89 -17.07
N VAL A 329 -10.03 34.78 -16.31
CA VAL A 329 -9.47 34.71 -14.96
C VAL A 329 -8.16 33.94 -14.98
N PRO A 330 -7.04 34.54 -14.55
CA PRO A 330 -5.80 33.80 -14.39
C PRO A 330 -5.86 32.91 -13.13
N ALA A 331 -5.01 31.88 -13.09
CA ALA A 331 -4.95 30.93 -11.99
C ALA A 331 -3.54 30.33 -11.89
N THR A 332 -3.25 29.65 -10.79
CA THR A 332 -2.01 28.92 -10.56
C THR A 332 -2.31 27.44 -10.32
N PHE A 333 -1.62 26.53 -11.00
CA PHE A 333 -1.81 25.08 -10.85
C PHE A 333 -0.58 24.43 -10.20
N PHE A 334 -0.73 23.79 -9.04
CA PHE A 334 0.33 23.00 -8.41
C PHE A 334 0.24 21.55 -8.91
N LEU A 335 1.20 21.18 -9.75
CA LEU A 335 1.10 19.97 -10.59
C LEU A 335 1.77 18.77 -9.95
N ILE A 336 1.18 17.58 -10.16
CA ILE A 336 1.78 16.28 -9.84
C ILE A 336 2.48 15.71 -11.07
N GLY A 337 3.73 15.28 -10.91
CA GLY A 337 4.58 14.82 -12.03
C GLY A 337 4.05 13.61 -12.80
N SER A 338 3.46 12.62 -12.14
CA SER A 338 2.80 11.50 -12.82
C SER A 338 1.65 11.95 -13.72
N ASN A 339 0.89 12.95 -13.28
CA ASN A 339 -0.25 13.47 -14.02
C ASN A 339 0.20 14.32 -15.23
N VAL A 340 1.29 15.08 -15.06
CA VAL A 340 1.96 15.80 -16.16
C VAL A 340 2.49 14.84 -17.23
N MET A 341 3.02 13.67 -16.84
CA MET A 341 3.47 12.63 -17.79
C MET A 341 2.32 12.09 -18.65
N ASP A 342 1.14 11.92 -18.06
CA ASP A 342 -0.02 11.37 -18.75
C ASP A 342 -0.71 12.41 -19.64
N THR A 343 -0.71 13.70 -19.27
CA THR A 343 -1.40 14.77 -20.01
C THR A 343 -0.56 16.03 -20.31
N PRO A 344 0.63 15.90 -20.93
CA PRO A 344 1.54 17.04 -21.14
C PRO A 344 0.97 18.14 -22.06
N ALA A 345 -0.05 17.81 -22.87
CA ALA A 345 -0.75 18.79 -23.70
C ALA A 345 -1.57 19.79 -22.88
N THR A 346 -2.22 19.34 -21.79
CA THR A 346 -2.99 20.18 -20.87
C THR A 346 -2.08 21.19 -20.17
N VAL A 347 -0.88 20.77 -19.75
CA VAL A 347 0.10 21.68 -19.14
C VAL A 347 0.58 22.73 -20.12
N ARG A 348 0.85 22.37 -21.39
CA ARG A 348 1.19 23.36 -22.42
C ARG A 348 0.06 24.37 -22.66
N ARG A 349 -1.19 23.91 -22.58
CA ARG A 349 -2.38 24.78 -22.66
C ARG A 349 -2.43 25.77 -21.48
N MET A 350 -2.18 25.31 -20.25
CA MET A 350 -2.09 26.20 -19.06
C MET A 350 -1.12 27.37 -19.31
N ILE A 351 0.07 27.07 -19.84
CA ILE A 351 1.09 28.08 -20.12
C ILE A 351 0.63 29.07 -21.19
N ALA A 352 0.08 28.55 -22.29
CA ALA A 352 -0.38 29.33 -23.43
C ALA A 352 -1.54 30.27 -23.08
N GLU A 353 -2.41 29.86 -22.15
CA GLU A 353 -3.54 30.67 -21.65
C GLU A 353 -3.15 31.66 -20.56
N GLY A 354 -1.88 31.65 -20.12
CA GLY A 354 -1.34 32.65 -19.19
C GLY A 354 -1.29 32.22 -17.72
N HIS A 355 -1.64 30.98 -17.41
CA HIS A 355 -1.67 30.46 -16.04
C HIS A 355 -0.28 30.19 -15.47
N GLU A 356 -0.14 30.29 -14.15
CA GLU A 356 1.09 29.94 -13.45
C GLU A 356 1.11 28.46 -13.08
N ILE A 357 2.31 27.87 -12.93
CA ILE A 357 2.46 26.49 -12.46
C ILE A 357 3.37 26.45 -11.24
N GLY A 358 3.03 25.59 -10.28
CA GLY A 358 3.80 25.27 -9.10
C GLY A 358 4.05 23.77 -8.98
N SER A 359 4.94 23.43 -8.05
CA SER A 359 5.31 22.04 -7.78
C SER A 359 4.45 21.45 -6.65
N HIS A 360 3.85 20.28 -6.89
CA HIS A 360 3.13 19.48 -5.90
C HIS A 360 3.72 18.06 -5.75
N THR A 361 5.03 17.92 -6.00
CA THR A 361 5.81 16.66 -6.05
C THR A 361 5.53 15.74 -7.27
N PHE A 362 6.34 14.71 -7.48
CA PHE A 362 6.21 13.83 -8.65
C PHE A 362 5.14 12.74 -8.47
N LEU A 363 5.06 12.12 -7.28
CA LEU A 363 4.14 11.02 -6.94
C LEU A 363 3.20 11.34 -5.77
N HIS A 364 3.08 12.60 -5.36
CA HIS A 364 2.18 13.02 -4.27
C HIS A 364 2.38 12.33 -2.90
N PRO A 365 3.62 12.02 -2.45
CA PRO A 365 3.81 11.51 -1.10
C PRO A 365 3.60 12.62 -0.07
N ASP A 366 3.24 12.22 1.14
CA ASP A 366 3.47 13.06 2.32
C ASP A 366 4.98 13.30 2.48
N ILE A 367 5.38 14.55 2.25
CA ILE A 367 6.78 14.96 2.18
C ILE A 367 7.49 14.98 3.55
N GLU A 368 6.71 14.93 4.63
CA GLU A 368 7.17 15.00 6.02
C GLU A 368 7.76 13.66 6.46
N VAL A 369 7.23 12.55 5.95
CA VAL A 369 7.57 11.19 6.39
C VAL A 369 8.50 10.43 5.46
N ILE A 370 8.91 11.04 4.34
CA ILE A 370 9.83 10.42 3.36
C ILE A 370 11.30 10.73 3.64
N SER A 371 12.20 9.88 3.15
CA SER A 371 13.65 10.10 3.23
C SER A 371 14.11 11.28 2.37
N ASP A 372 15.24 11.90 2.73
CA ASP A 372 15.83 13.02 1.99
C ASP A 372 16.14 12.68 0.53
N LEU A 373 16.60 11.44 0.28
CA LEU A 373 16.82 10.95 -1.08
C LEU A 373 15.51 10.93 -1.87
N ARG A 374 14.44 10.39 -1.28
CA ARG A 374 13.13 10.36 -1.95
C ARG A 374 12.61 11.77 -2.19
N ARG A 375 12.66 12.65 -1.19
CA ARG A 375 12.28 14.07 -1.32
C ARG A 375 13.02 14.76 -2.45
N SER A 376 14.34 14.58 -2.50
CA SER A 376 15.17 15.13 -3.58
C SER A 376 14.75 14.62 -4.95
N LEU A 377 14.45 13.33 -5.07
CA LEU A 377 13.97 12.74 -6.34
C LEU A 377 12.59 13.29 -6.74
N GLU A 378 11.65 13.41 -5.81
CA GLU A 378 10.32 13.99 -6.05
C GLU A 378 10.41 15.41 -6.62
N LEU A 379 11.17 16.28 -5.93
CA LEU A 379 11.34 17.68 -6.31
C LEU A 379 12.07 17.83 -7.65
N ASN A 380 13.17 17.09 -7.85
CA ASN A 380 13.97 17.20 -9.07
C ASN A 380 13.25 16.57 -10.27
N ALA A 381 12.60 15.42 -10.12
CA ALA A 381 11.92 14.75 -11.23
C ALA A 381 10.80 15.63 -11.82
N LEU A 382 9.97 16.23 -10.95
CA LEU A 382 8.93 17.14 -11.40
C LEU A 382 9.53 18.38 -12.06
N GLN A 383 10.53 19.01 -11.45
CA GLN A 383 11.16 20.21 -12.03
C GLN A 383 11.70 19.94 -13.44
N ARG A 384 12.43 18.82 -13.63
CA ARG A 384 12.95 18.42 -14.94
C ARG A 384 11.84 18.12 -15.94
N LEU A 385 10.75 17.49 -15.49
CA LEU A 385 9.60 17.20 -16.33
C LEU A 385 8.91 18.49 -16.80
N LEU A 386 8.62 19.43 -15.89
CA LEU A 386 8.00 20.72 -16.23
C LEU A 386 8.83 21.49 -17.24
N ILE A 387 10.16 21.57 -17.03
CA ILE A 387 11.09 22.19 -17.98
C ILE A 387 11.00 21.52 -19.35
N SER A 388 10.94 20.19 -19.39
CA SER A 388 10.87 19.44 -20.65
C SER A 388 9.55 19.65 -21.41
N VAL A 389 8.44 19.86 -20.70
CA VAL A 389 7.09 19.99 -21.27
C VAL A 389 6.77 21.43 -21.67
N THR A 390 7.21 22.39 -20.86
CA THR A 390 6.81 23.80 -20.96
C THR A 390 7.94 24.73 -21.37
N GLY A 391 9.20 24.34 -21.17
CA GLY A 391 10.35 25.25 -21.28
C GLY A 391 10.51 26.18 -20.07
N HIS A 392 9.74 25.98 -19.01
CA HIS A 392 9.81 26.77 -17.78
C HIS A 392 10.03 25.85 -16.58
N SER A 393 10.83 26.32 -15.63
CA SER A 393 10.88 25.76 -14.29
C SER A 393 9.89 26.49 -13.38
N THR A 394 9.72 26.06 -12.13
CA THR A 394 8.92 26.79 -11.14
C THR A 394 9.69 26.97 -9.83
N THR A 395 9.48 28.10 -9.16
CA THR A 395 10.06 28.41 -7.85
C THR A 395 9.03 28.33 -6.73
N ILE A 396 7.77 28.01 -7.02
CA ILE A 396 6.71 27.92 -6.01
C ILE A 396 6.34 26.46 -5.74
N PHE A 397 6.08 26.15 -4.48
CA PHE A 397 5.79 24.81 -4.02
C PHE A 397 4.63 24.82 -3.03
N ARG A 398 3.78 23.80 -3.09
CA ARG A 398 2.78 23.54 -2.06
C ARG A 398 2.92 22.09 -1.62
N THR A 399 2.97 21.84 -0.31
CA THR A 399 3.10 20.50 0.24
C THR A 399 1.82 19.69 -0.03
N PRO A 400 1.92 18.44 -0.52
CA PRO A 400 0.83 17.48 -0.44
C PRO A 400 0.27 17.42 0.98
N TYR A 401 -1.05 17.39 1.12
CA TYR A 401 -1.76 17.38 2.41
C TYR A 401 -1.55 18.61 3.32
N GLY A 402 -0.94 19.69 2.78
CA GLY A 402 -0.71 20.92 3.53
C GLY A 402 -1.99 21.58 4.03
N ARG A 403 -1.96 22.13 5.25
CA ARG A 403 -3.14 22.73 5.89
C ARG A 403 -3.18 24.25 5.67
N GLY A 404 -4.20 24.72 4.96
CA GLY A 404 -4.62 26.13 4.91
C GLY A 404 -3.45 27.13 4.85
N PRO A 405 -3.27 28.00 5.87
CA PRO A 405 -2.31 29.11 5.84
C PRO A 405 -0.86 28.71 6.16
N GLY A 406 -0.58 27.47 6.56
CA GLY A 406 0.76 27.00 6.88
C GLY A 406 0.81 25.85 7.89
N PRO A 407 2.02 25.36 8.23
CA PRO A 407 2.21 24.24 9.15
C PRO A 407 1.75 24.56 10.59
N LEU A 408 1.15 23.59 11.26
CA LEU A 408 0.69 23.68 12.63
C LEU A 408 1.72 23.15 13.63
N THR A 409 2.62 22.27 13.18
CA THR A 409 3.65 21.66 14.03
C THR A 409 5.06 22.02 13.59
N ALA A 410 6.01 21.93 14.53
CA ALA A 410 7.43 22.13 14.24
C ALA A 410 7.94 21.13 13.20
N ALA A 411 7.43 19.89 13.19
CA ALA A 411 7.84 18.87 12.22
C ALA A 411 7.41 19.24 10.79
N GLU A 412 6.16 19.69 10.60
CA GLU A 412 5.64 20.17 9.32
C GLU A 412 6.46 21.39 8.84
N ALA A 413 6.77 22.34 9.73
CA ALA A 413 7.55 23.52 9.40
C ALA A 413 9.02 23.20 9.05
N LEU A 414 9.65 22.25 9.75
CA LEU A 414 11.02 21.84 9.45
C LEU A 414 11.14 21.10 8.11
N ALA A 415 10.06 20.49 7.61
CA ALA A 415 10.04 19.88 6.28
C ALA A 415 10.26 20.91 5.15
N PHE A 416 10.02 22.20 5.43
CA PHE A 416 10.24 23.28 4.46
C PHE A 416 11.72 23.56 4.21
N VAL A 417 12.60 23.38 5.20
CA VAL A 417 14.05 23.68 5.09
C VAL A 417 14.72 23.03 3.86
N PRO A 418 14.60 21.69 3.63
CA PRO A 418 15.17 21.07 2.43
C PRO A 418 14.46 21.47 1.13
N ILE A 419 13.20 21.90 1.19
CA ILE A 419 12.42 22.35 0.03
C ILE A 419 12.90 23.76 -0.40
N GLU A 420 13.13 24.65 0.55
CA GLU A 420 13.74 25.96 0.32
C GLU A 420 15.17 25.85 -0.21
N ALA A 421 15.96 24.93 0.35
CA ALA A 421 17.31 24.65 -0.13
C ALA A 421 17.33 24.15 -1.59
N ALA A 422 16.22 23.57 -2.07
CA ALA A 422 16.03 23.18 -3.47
C ALA A 422 15.56 24.36 -4.37
N GLY A 423 15.40 25.56 -3.82
CA GLY A 423 15.06 26.78 -4.55
C GLY A 423 13.57 27.09 -4.62
N TYR A 424 12.74 26.44 -3.79
CA TYR A 424 11.31 26.69 -3.74
C TYR A 424 10.91 27.69 -2.66
N THR A 425 9.81 28.40 -2.90
CA THR A 425 9.07 29.20 -1.91
C THR A 425 7.74 28.52 -1.65
N MET A 426 7.43 28.27 -0.38
CA MET A 426 6.17 27.59 -0.02
C MET A 426 5.00 28.57 -0.14
N VAL A 427 3.87 28.04 -0.63
CA VAL A 427 2.64 28.81 -0.84
C VAL A 427 1.50 28.15 -0.06
N GLY A 428 1.00 28.87 0.95
CA GLY A 428 -0.19 28.53 1.71
C GLY A 428 -1.47 29.06 1.05
N SER A 429 -2.56 29.03 1.82
CA SER A 429 -3.89 29.44 1.36
C SER A 429 -4.78 29.96 2.48
N ASN A 430 -5.85 30.65 2.11
CA ASN A 430 -6.84 31.19 3.04
C ASN A 430 -8.10 30.35 3.05
N ALA A 431 -8.60 29.99 1.87
CA ALA A 431 -9.84 29.24 1.72
C ALA A 431 -9.59 27.93 0.98
N VAL A 432 -10.02 26.84 1.60
CA VAL A 432 -9.97 25.48 1.05
C VAL A 432 -11.38 24.89 1.16
N PRO A 433 -12.30 25.21 0.23
CA PRO A 433 -13.58 24.52 0.17
C PRO A 433 -13.32 23.04 -0.05
N ARG A 434 -13.96 22.17 0.73
CA ARG A 434 -13.78 20.70 0.68
C ARG A 434 -14.37 20.08 -0.59
N ASP A 435 -13.95 20.58 -1.75
CA ASP A 435 -14.52 20.29 -3.06
C ASP A 435 -14.26 18.84 -3.51
N TRP A 436 -13.30 18.16 -2.89
CA TRP A 436 -13.06 16.73 -3.07
C TRP A 436 -14.05 15.81 -2.34
N GLU A 437 -14.86 16.32 -1.40
CA GLU A 437 -15.83 15.52 -0.62
C GLU A 437 -17.15 15.25 -1.36
N GLY A 438 -17.27 15.65 -2.63
CA GLY A 438 -18.49 15.46 -3.42
C GLY A 438 -19.64 16.40 -3.02
N LEU A 439 -19.31 17.61 -2.55
CA LEU A 439 -20.27 18.65 -2.21
C LEU A 439 -20.98 19.21 -3.46
N ASP A 440 -22.18 19.74 -3.26
CA ASP A 440 -22.88 20.49 -4.30
C ASP A 440 -22.12 21.80 -4.64
N PRO A 441 -22.17 22.28 -5.90
CA PRO A 441 -21.45 23.48 -6.33
C PRO A 441 -21.70 24.72 -5.47
N GLU A 442 -22.95 24.96 -5.05
CA GLU A 442 -23.32 26.09 -4.21
C GLU A 442 -22.73 25.99 -2.80
N ALA A 443 -22.58 24.77 -2.27
CA ALA A 443 -21.95 24.53 -0.97
C ALA A 443 -20.43 24.79 -1.02
N ILE A 444 -19.78 24.46 -2.14
CA ILE A 444 -18.37 24.81 -2.39
C ILE A 444 -18.20 26.34 -2.38
N VAL A 445 -19.07 27.08 -3.06
CA VAL A 445 -19.02 28.56 -3.09
C VAL A 445 -19.24 29.13 -1.69
N ALA A 446 -20.28 28.69 -0.98
CA ALA A 446 -20.59 29.17 0.36
C ALA A 446 -19.44 28.90 1.34
N SER A 447 -18.87 27.69 1.31
CA SER A 447 -17.71 27.32 2.14
C SER A 447 -16.46 28.13 1.81
N THR A 448 -16.28 28.51 0.54
CA THR A 448 -15.18 29.39 0.13
C THR A 448 -15.33 30.77 0.76
N LEU A 449 -16.50 31.38 0.62
CA LEU A 449 -16.78 32.73 1.12
C LEU A 449 -16.67 32.84 2.65
N ASP A 450 -17.08 31.80 3.38
CA ASP A 450 -16.99 31.74 4.84
C ASP A 450 -15.53 31.71 5.35
N GLN A 451 -14.60 31.16 4.56
CA GLN A 451 -13.19 31.04 4.92
C GLN A 451 -12.34 32.24 4.48
N MET A 452 -12.88 33.14 3.65
CA MET A 452 -12.12 34.28 3.15
C MET A 452 -11.86 35.31 4.26
N LYS A 453 -10.65 35.87 4.25
CA LYS A 453 -10.28 36.96 5.16
C LYS A 453 -11.00 38.26 4.75
N PRO A 454 -11.44 39.07 5.73
CA PRO A 454 -12.04 40.38 5.46
C PRO A 454 -11.02 41.44 5.02
N ARG A 455 -9.72 41.23 5.30
CA ARG A 455 -8.60 42.11 4.93
C ARG A 455 -7.43 41.28 4.40
N GLY A 456 -6.66 41.87 3.49
CA GLY A 456 -5.61 41.21 2.73
C GLY A 456 -6.14 40.41 1.54
N GLY A 457 -5.25 40.14 0.60
CA GLY A 457 -5.55 39.30 -0.56
C GLY A 457 -5.79 37.84 -0.15
N ASN A 458 -6.71 37.19 -0.84
CA ASN A 458 -7.12 35.82 -0.56
C ASN A 458 -6.59 34.83 -1.61
N VAL A 459 -6.01 33.73 -1.16
CA VAL A 459 -5.63 32.59 -2.00
C VAL A 459 -6.61 31.44 -1.75
N ILE A 460 -7.34 31.05 -2.79
CA ILE A 460 -8.34 29.97 -2.78
C ILE A 460 -7.70 28.72 -3.38
N VAL A 461 -7.90 27.57 -2.74
CA VAL A 461 -7.47 26.26 -3.25
C VAL A 461 -8.68 25.43 -3.62
N MET A 462 -8.71 24.95 -4.85
CA MET A 462 -9.63 23.92 -5.31
C MET A 462 -8.81 22.77 -5.90
N HIS A 463 -9.43 21.66 -6.27
CA HIS A 463 -8.71 20.50 -6.80
C HIS A 463 -9.08 20.25 -8.27
N ASP A 464 -8.06 20.10 -9.13
CA ASP A 464 -8.24 19.74 -10.54
C ASP A 464 -7.89 18.28 -10.85
N GLY A 465 -7.48 17.51 -9.82
CA GLY A 465 -7.28 16.06 -9.89
C GLY A 465 -7.65 15.32 -8.60
N GLY A 466 -7.27 14.04 -8.51
CA GLY A 466 -7.51 13.21 -7.31
C GLY A 466 -8.93 12.64 -7.16
N GLY A 467 -9.68 12.48 -8.26
CA GLY A 467 -11.04 11.92 -8.24
C GLY A 467 -11.98 12.61 -9.23
N ASP A 468 -13.29 12.45 -9.03
CA ASP A 468 -14.31 13.22 -9.78
C ASP A 468 -14.29 14.68 -9.31
N ARG A 469 -14.15 15.61 -10.26
CA ARG A 469 -14.13 17.07 -10.02
C ARG A 469 -15.21 17.81 -10.81
N SER A 470 -16.26 17.10 -11.21
CA SER A 470 -17.40 17.69 -11.93
C SER A 470 -18.07 18.81 -11.13
N ALA A 471 -18.17 18.66 -9.80
CA ALA A 471 -18.71 19.69 -8.91
C ALA A 471 -17.81 20.94 -8.86
N THR A 472 -16.49 20.78 -8.77
CA THR A 472 -15.53 21.90 -8.83
C THR A 472 -15.63 22.66 -10.15
N VAL A 473 -15.70 21.94 -11.28
CA VAL A 473 -15.88 22.54 -12.62
C VAL A 473 -17.18 23.37 -12.67
N ALA A 474 -18.26 22.89 -12.07
CA ALA A 474 -19.56 23.59 -12.04
C ALA A 474 -19.58 24.77 -11.05
N ALA A 475 -18.87 24.69 -9.92
CA ALA A 475 -18.82 25.73 -8.90
C ALA A 475 -18.01 26.95 -9.36
N LEU A 476 -16.96 26.72 -10.15
CA LEU A 476 -16.01 27.76 -10.55
C LEU A 476 -16.65 28.97 -11.26
N PRO A 477 -17.54 28.79 -12.26
CA PRO A 477 -18.37 29.87 -12.81
C PRO A 477 -19.10 30.72 -11.75
N LEU A 478 -19.78 30.05 -10.82
CA LEU A 478 -20.60 30.69 -9.79
C LEU A 478 -19.74 31.47 -8.81
N LEU A 479 -18.60 30.89 -8.40
CA LEU A 479 -17.65 31.53 -7.51
C LEU A 479 -17.09 32.82 -8.12
N ILE A 480 -16.62 32.76 -9.38
CA ILE A 480 -16.02 33.91 -10.05
C ILE A 480 -17.04 35.05 -10.19
N ASP A 481 -18.26 34.74 -10.60
CA ASP A 481 -19.30 35.74 -10.81
C ASP A 481 -19.73 36.37 -9.47
N THR A 482 -19.83 35.56 -8.41
CA THR A 482 -20.15 36.03 -7.04
C THR A 482 -19.08 36.96 -6.50
N LEU A 483 -17.80 36.58 -6.60
CA LEU A 483 -16.68 37.39 -6.11
C LEU A 483 -16.54 38.70 -6.88
N ARG A 484 -16.73 38.69 -8.21
CA ARG A 484 -16.77 39.93 -9.01
C ARG A 484 -17.91 40.84 -8.59
N ALA A 485 -19.10 40.29 -8.32
CA ALA A 485 -20.23 41.07 -7.83
C ALA A 485 -19.97 41.71 -6.46
N GLN A 486 -19.13 41.10 -5.63
CA GLN A 486 -18.66 41.63 -4.35
C GLN A 486 -17.46 42.60 -4.48
N GLY A 487 -16.95 42.84 -5.69
CA GLY A 487 -15.89 43.81 -5.97
C GLY A 487 -14.47 43.24 -5.99
N TYR A 488 -14.29 41.93 -5.86
CA TYR A 488 -12.96 41.31 -5.90
C TYR A 488 -12.37 41.28 -7.33
N ARG A 489 -11.05 41.43 -7.41
CA ARG A 489 -10.23 41.36 -8.61
C ARG A 489 -9.38 40.09 -8.60
N PHE A 490 -9.49 39.32 -9.67
CA PHE A 490 -8.68 38.12 -9.84
C PHE A 490 -7.26 38.47 -10.32
N VAL A 491 -6.26 38.01 -9.57
CA VAL A 491 -4.83 38.26 -9.83
C VAL A 491 -4.04 36.95 -9.75
N THR A 492 -2.75 36.99 -10.09
CA THR A 492 -1.84 35.83 -9.97
C THR A 492 -1.03 35.86 -8.68
N LEU A 493 -0.34 34.75 -8.35
CA LEU A 493 0.60 34.71 -7.23
C LEU A 493 1.78 35.67 -7.46
N ALA A 494 2.28 35.80 -8.70
CA ALA A 494 3.32 36.78 -9.00
C ALA A 494 2.84 38.23 -8.74
N SER A 495 1.60 38.54 -9.09
CA SER A 495 0.99 39.85 -8.83
C SER A 495 0.87 40.14 -7.33
N LEU A 496 0.53 39.13 -6.53
CA LEU A 496 0.44 39.23 -5.07
C LEU A 496 1.82 39.51 -4.43
N LEU A 497 2.89 38.96 -5.01
CA LEU A 497 4.28 39.25 -4.63
C LEU A 497 4.83 40.57 -5.17
N GLY A 498 4.14 41.20 -6.12
CA GLY A 498 4.65 42.37 -6.83
C GLY A 498 5.83 42.05 -7.77
N VAL A 499 5.89 40.83 -8.31
CA VAL A 499 6.93 40.39 -9.27
C VAL A 499 6.30 39.98 -10.60
N GLU A 500 7.13 39.92 -11.64
CA GLU A 500 6.72 39.40 -12.94
C GLU A 500 6.58 37.87 -12.91
N ARG A 501 5.67 37.31 -13.72
CA ARG A 501 5.47 35.85 -13.85
C ARG A 501 6.76 35.09 -14.14
N ALA A 502 7.68 35.70 -14.90
CA ALA A 502 8.98 35.11 -15.23
C ALA A 502 9.90 34.89 -14.00
N ALA A 503 9.66 35.59 -12.88
CA ALA A 503 10.39 35.37 -11.63
C ALA A 503 9.96 34.06 -10.95
N LEU A 504 8.67 33.72 -11.00
CA LEU A 504 8.15 32.45 -10.48
C LEU A 504 8.33 31.29 -11.46
N MET A 505 8.40 31.59 -12.75
CA MET A 505 8.49 30.62 -13.83
C MET A 505 9.63 30.94 -14.81
N PRO A 506 10.90 30.86 -14.39
CA PRO A 506 12.01 31.25 -15.24
C PRO A 506 12.11 30.32 -16.45
N ALA A 507 12.42 30.92 -17.60
CA ALA A 507 12.57 30.21 -18.86
C ALA A 507 13.89 29.41 -18.87
N GLU A 508 13.81 28.14 -19.24
CA GLU A 508 14.91 27.20 -19.28
C GLU A 508 15.08 26.67 -20.71
N ALA A 509 16.31 26.73 -21.22
CA ALA A 509 16.60 26.30 -22.59
C ALA A 509 17.96 25.59 -22.68
N GLY A 510 18.14 24.79 -23.72
CA GLY A 510 19.42 24.17 -24.06
C GLY A 510 19.36 22.68 -24.31
N ALA A 511 20.53 22.06 -24.48
CA ALA A 511 20.66 20.63 -24.80
C ALA A 511 20.12 19.71 -23.68
N ARG A 512 20.26 20.13 -22.42
CA ARG A 512 19.78 19.37 -21.25
C ARG A 512 18.25 19.21 -21.24
N VAL A 513 17.51 20.26 -21.62
CA VAL A 513 16.03 20.23 -21.72
C VAL A 513 15.58 19.21 -22.77
N ARG A 514 16.26 19.17 -23.92
CA ARG A 514 15.96 18.19 -24.98
C ARG A 514 16.24 16.76 -24.52
N LEU A 515 17.33 16.56 -23.76
CA LEU A 515 17.67 15.26 -23.19
C LEU A 515 16.60 14.78 -22.19
N ASP A 516 16.06 15.68 -21.36
CA ASP A 516 14.93 15.33 -20.47
C ASP A 516 13.70 14.96 -21.27
N ALA A 517 13.34 15.75 -22.29
CA ALA A 517 12.18 15.48 -23.10
C ALA A 517 12.26 14.09 -23.75
N VAL A 518 13.43 13.72 -24.27
CA VAL A 518 13.68 12.36 -24.78
C VAL A 518 13.58 11.33 -23.66
N SER A 519 14.21 11.58 -22.50
CA SER A 519 14.19 10.66 -21.36
C SER A 519 12.77 10.38 -20.85
N PHE A 520 11.98 11.42 -20.57
CA PHE A 520 10.61 11.28 -20.09
C PHE A 520 9.68 10.67 -21.15
N THR A 521 9.88 10.98 -22.43
CA THR A 521 9.15 10.31 -23.52
C THR A 521 9.46 8.81 -23.55
N LEU A 522 10.73 8.42 -23.42
CA LEU A 522 11.13 7.01 -23.37
C LEU A 522 10.57 6.30 -22.12
N ILE A 523 10.60 6.95 -20.97
CA ILE A 523 10.03 6.42 -19.72
C ILE A 523 8.50 6.22 -19.87
N GLY A 524 7.78 7.23 -20.37
CA GLY A 524 6.34 7.14 -20.61
C GLY A 524 5.97 6.07 -21.63
N ALA A 525 6.75 5.96 -22.72
CA ALA A 525 6.58 4.91 -23.73
C ALA A 525 6.84 3.51 -23.14
N ALA A 526 7.91 3.33 -22.36
CA ALA A 526 8.22 2.08 -21.69
C ALA A 526 7.10 1.68 -20.72
N GLY A 527 6.60 2.62 -19.91
CA GLY A 527 5.47 2.38 -19.01
C GLY A 527 4.20 1.95 -19.76
N THR A 528 3.89 2.61 -20.87
CA THR A 528 2.74 2.26 -21.72
C THR A 528 2.89 0.88 -22.36
N VAL A 529 4.08 0.55 -22.88
CA VAL A 529 4.38 -0.77 -23.43
C VAL A 529 4.28 -1.86 -22.36
N LEU A 530 4.80 -1.62 -21.17
CA LEU A 530 4.72 -2.56 -20.04
C LEU A 530 3.27 -2.79 -19.60
N ARG A 531 2.45 -1.73 -19.48
CA ARG A 531 1.02 -1.84 -19.16
C ARG A 531 0.25 -2.60 -20.24
N GLY A 532 0.48 -2.28 -21.51
CA GLY A 532 -0.14 -2.98 -22.63
C GLY A 532 0.25 -4.47 -22.66
N PHE A 533 1.55 -4.76 -22.49
CA PHE A 533 2.05 -6.12 -22.41
C PHE A 533 1.43 -6.88 -21.22
N PHE A 534 1.34 -6.26 -20.04
CA PHE A 534 0.72 -6.85 -18.86
C PHE A 534 -0.71 -7.31 -19.16
N TRP A 535 -1.55 -6.43 -19.70
CA TRP A 535 -2.94 -6.78 -20.00
C TRP A 535 -3.07 -7.83 -21.11
N ILE A 536 -2.22 -7.77 -22.13
CA ILE A 536 -2.14 -8.80 -23.18
C ILE A 536 -1.76 -10.15 -22.56
N ALA A 537 -0.74 -10.20 -21.71
CA ALA A 537 -0.27 -11.42 -21.07
C ALA A 537 -1.32 -12.03 -20.13
N ILE A 538 -1.98 -11.22 -19.30
CA ILE A 538 -3.07 -11.67 -18.42
C ILE A 538 -4.24 -12.20 -19.26
N THR A 539 -4.66 -11.47 -20.29
CA THR A 539 -5.79 -11.87 -21.15
C THR A 539 -5.50 -13.17 -21.89
N LEU A 540 -4.32 -13.29 -22.51
CA LEU A 540 -3.88 -14.51 -23.20
C LEU A 540 -3.77 -15.69 -22.23
N GLY A 541 -3.19 -15.46 -21.04
CA GLY A 541 -3.07 -16.47 -20.00
C GLY A 541 -4.43 -16.99 -19.52
N ALA A 542 -5.37 -16.07 -19.24
CA ALA A 542 -6.72 -16.40 -18.80
C ALA A 542 -7.50 -17.15 -19.90
N LEU A 543 -7.46 -16.64 -21.14
CA LEU A 543 -8.11 -17.29 -22.28
C LEU A 543 -7.56 -18.70 -22.53
N ARG A 544 -6.24 -18.87 -22.49
CA ARG A 544 -5.60 -20.19 -22.59
C ARG A 544 -6.08 -21.11 -21.48
N ALA A 545 -5.99 -20.67 -20.23
CA ALA A 545 -6.34 -21.50 -19.08
C ALA A 545 -7.82 -21.95 -19.13
N LEU A 546 -8.74 -21.04 -19.47
CA LEU A 546 -10.15 -21.35 -19.67
C LEU A 546 -10.36 -22.31 -20.85
N THR A 547 -9.66 -22.12 -21.96
CA THR A 547 -9.73 -23.01 -23.14
C THR A 547 -9.25 -24.42 -22.79
N ILE A 548 -8.09 -24.54 -22.15
CA ILE A 548 -7.53 -25.82 -21.71
C ILE A 548 -8.47 -26.52 -20.72
N LEU A 549 -9.01 -25.79 -19.74
CA LEU A 549 -9.97 -26.35 -18.79
C LEU A 549 -11.25 -26.84 -19.50
N THR A 550 -11.80 -26.05 -20.42
CA THR A 550 -12.99 -26.39 -21.19
C THR A 550 -12.76 -27.64 -22.04
N LEU A 551 -11.63 -27.73 -22.74
CA LEU A 551 -11.26 -28.91 -23.54
C LEU A 551 -11.03 -30.15 -22.66
N ALA A 552 -10.42 -30.00 -21.49
CA ALA A 552 -10.21 -31.09 -20.54
C ALA A 552 -11.54 -31.69 -20.04
N LEU A 553 -12.55 -30.84 -19.82
CA LEU A 553 -13.92 -31.21 -19.45
C LEU A 553 -14.71 -31.79 -20.63
N ALA A 554 -14.56 -31.22 -21.83
CA ALA A 554 -15.23 -31.67 -23.05
C ALA A 554 -14.70 -33.02 -23.57
N ARG A 555 -13.51 -33.45 -23.12
CA ARG A 555 -12.92 -34.74 -23.47
C ARG A 555 -13.89 -35.88 -23.17
N ARG A 556 -14.45 -36.47 -24.22
CA ARG A 556 -15.32 -37.65 -24.12
C ARG A 556 -14.57 -38.81 -23.49
N ARG A 557 -15.14 -39.42 -22.45
CA ARG A 557 -14.62 -40.67 -21.90
C ARG A 557 -14.74 -41.74 -22.98
N ARG A 558 -13.63 -42.39 -23.31
CA ARG A 558 -13.66 -43.61 -24.12
C ARG A 558 -14.40 -44.66 -23.28
N ARG A 559 -15.55 -45.14 -23.74
CA ARG A 559 -16.22 -46.29 -23.11
C ARG A 559 -15.26 -47.47 -23.23
N GLY A 560 -14.98 -48.14 -22.11
CA GLY A 560 -14.22 -49.37 -22.10
C GLY A 560 -15.04 -50.48 -22.74
N GLU A 561 -15.12 -50.52 -24.06
CA GLU A 561 -15.92 -51.50 -24.78
C GLU A 561 -15.10 -52.79 -24.97
N GLY A 562 -15.40 -53.78 -24.12
CA GLY A 562 -15.17 -55.24 -24.27
C GLY A 562 -13.72 -55.69 -24.47
N GLY A 563 -13.09 -56.33 -23.46
CA GLY A 563 -11.67 -56.73 -23.39
C GLY A 563 -11.08 -57.72 -24.43
N GLY A 564 -11.56 -57.74 -25.67
CA GLY A 564 -11.08 -58.67 -26.71
C GLY A 564 -9.80 -58.29 -27.46
N TYR A 565 -9.44 -57.01 -27.57
CA TYR A 565 -8.20 -56.59 -28.27
C TYR A 565 -7.00 -56.65 -27.32
N LEU A 566 -6.22 -57.72 -27.45
CA LEU A 566 -5.01 -58.00 -26.67
C LEU A 566 -3.94 -58.57 -27.61
N PRO A 567 -3.41 -57.79 -28.59
CA PRO A 567 -2.32 -58.27 -29.44
C PRO A 567 -1.05 -58.56 -28.61
N PRO A 568 -0.12 -59.39 -29.11
CA PRO A 568 1.17 -59.60 -28.47
C PRO A 568 1.87 -58.26 -28.21
N ALA A 569 2.44 -58.08 -27.01
CA ALA A 569 3.11 -56.85 -26.61
C ALA A 569 4.51 -57.13 -26.03
N THR A 570 5.44 -56.21 -26.26
CA THR A 570 6.79 -56.26 -25.68
C THR A 570 7.04 -55.06 -24.79
N VAL A 571 7.36 -55.28 -23.52
CA VAL A 571 7.88 -54.25 -22.62
C VAL A 571 9.36 -54.06 -22.90
N VAL A 572 9.83 -52.82 -23.06
CA VAL A 572 11.24 -52.49 -23.23
C VAL A 572 11.68 -51.61 -22.06
N ILE A 573 12.75 -52.03 -21.37
CA ILE A 573 13.30 -51.37 -20.18
C ILE A 573 14.77 -51.03 -20.45
N PRO A 574 15.11 -49.79 -20.83
CA PRO A 574 16.49 -49.34 -20.95
C PRO A 574 17.07 -49.04 -19.56
N ALA A 575 18.29 -49.50 -19.30
CA ALA A 575 18.97 -49.34 -18.01
C ALA A 575 20.42 -48.86 -18.18
N PHE A 576 20.82 -47.91 -17.34
CA PHE A 576 22.22 -47.48 -17.20
C PHE A 576 22.49 -47.04 -15.76
N ASN A 577 23.24 -47.84 -15.02
CA ASN A 577 23.53 -47.66 -13.60
C ASN A 577 22.28 -47.57 -12.70
N GLU A 578 21.42 -48.58 -12.76
CA GLU A 578 20.12 -48.63 -12.07
C GLU A 578 20.04 -49.84 -11.13
N GLU A 579 21.17 -50.28 -10.55
CA GLU A 579 21.25 -51.52 -9.77
C GLU A 579 20.26 -51.58 -8.61
N GLU A 580 19.92 -50.43 -8.00
CA GLU A 580 19.02 -50.30 -6.86
C GLU A 580 17.53 -50.50 -7.19
N VAL A 581 17.12 -50.23 -8.45
CA VAL A 581 15.68 -50.14 -8.82
C VAL A 581 15.27 -51.12 -9.92
N ILE A 582 16.20 -51.55 -10.77
CA ILE A 582 15.90 -52.32 -11.99
C ILE A 582 15.14 -53.61 -11.70
N LEU A 583 15.48 -54.30 -10.62
CA LEU A 583 14.89 -55.58 -10.25
C LEU A 583 13.38 -55.44 -9.97
N THR A 584 13.01 -54.41 -9.23
CA THR A 584 11.62 -54.15 -8.87
C THR A 584 10.82 -53.75 -10.12
N SER A 585 11.40 -52.93 -10.99
CA SER A 585 10.75 -52.50 -12.24
C SER A 585 10.45 -53.70 -13.17
N VAL A 586 11.44 -54.57 -13.40
CA VAL A 586 11.26 -55.81 -14.19
C VAL A 586 10.21 -56.71 -13.54
N ALA A 587 10.24 -56.90 -12.22
CA ALA A 587 9.26 -57.70 -11.51
C ALA A 587 7.82 -57.16 -11.68
N THR A 588 7.61 -55.83 -11.65
CA THR A 588 6.27 -55.27 -11.88
C THR A 588 5.77 -55.44 -13.31
N ALA A 589 6.66 -55.39 -14.30
CA ALA A 589 6.31 -55.72 -15.68
C ALA A 589 5.91 -57.19 -15.84
N MET A 590 6.66 -58.09 -15.21
CA MET A 590 6.40 -59.54 -15.23
C MET A 590 5.12 -59.93 -14.47
N ASN A 591 4.73 -59.15 -13.46
CA ASN A 591 3.49 -59.33 -12.70
C ASN A 591 2.25 -58.68 -13.35
N SER A 592 2.37 -58.16 -14.58
CA SER A 592 1.22 -57.62 -15.30
C SER A 592 0.21 -58.72 -15.63
N ASP A 593 -1.08 -58.35 -15.65
CA ASP A 593 -2.19 -59.24 -15.97
C ASP A 593 -2.46 -59.38 -17.49
N TYR A 594 -1.43 -59.10 -18.29
CA TYR A 594 -1.47 -59.15 -19.76
C TYR A 594 -1.05 -60.54 -20.27
N PRO A 595 -1.83 -61.20 -21.14
CA PRO A 595 -1.66 -62.62 -21.44
C PRO A 595 -0.45 -62.97 -22.33
N ASP A 596 -0.16 -62.19 -23.38
CA ASP A 596 0.95 -62.42 -24.31
C ASP A 596 1.97 -61.27 -24.23
N LEU A 597 2.81 -61.35 -23.19
CA LEU A 597 3.79 -60.33 -22.84
C LEU A 597 5.22 -60.87 -22.91
N ARG A 598 6.08 -60.11 -23.57
CA ARG A 598 7.54 -60.30 -23.57
C ARG A 598 8.21 -59.10 -22.92
N VAL A 599 9.35 -59.28 -22.30
CA VAL A 599 10.13 -58.20 -21.69
C VAL A 599 11.53 -58.19 -22.27
N ILE A 600 11.98 -57.04 -22.75
CA ILE A 600 13.36 -56.80 -23.19
C ILE A 600 13.98 -55.82 -22.20
N VAL A 601 15.02 -56.24 -21.50
CA VAL A 601 15.85 -55.35 -20.68
C VAL A 601 17.13 -55.06 -21.44
N ILE A 602 17.44 -53.79 -21.69
CA ILE A 602 18.66 -53.40 -22.39
C ILE A 602 19.59 -52.59 -21.49
N ASP A 603 20.75 -53.17 -21.20
CA ASP A 603 21.83 -52.51 -20.47
C ASP A 603 22.70 -51.69 -21.42
N ASP A 604 22.65 -50.37 -21.28
CA ASP A 604 23.41 -49.39 -22.10
C ASP A 604 24.80 -49.12 -21.50
N GLY A 605 25.54 -50.19 -21.23
CA GLY A 605 26.92 -50.13 -20.76
C GLY A 605 27.08 -49.72 -19.30
N SER A 606 26.25 -50.27 -18.40
CA SER A 606 26.34 -49.96 -16.97
C SER A 606 27.71 -50.31 -16.40
N ARG A 607 28.16 -49.47 -15.45
CA ARG A 607 29.41 -49.62 -14.70
C ARG A 607 29.21 -50.22 -13.31
N ASP A 608 27.96 -50.31 -12.86
CA ASP A 608 27.55 -50.95 -11.61
C ASP A 608 27.06 -52.40 -11.87
N HIS A 609 26.36 -53.01 -10.91
CA HIS A 609 25.90 -54.40 -11.04
C HIS A 609 24.55 -54.56 -11.75
N THR A 610 24.05 -53.55 -12.46
CA THR A 610 22.72 -53.58 -13.11
C THR A 610 22.52 -54.82 -13.96
N TYR A 611 23.43 -55.08 -14.91
CA TYR A 611 23.35 -56.24 -15.80
C TYR A 611 23.40 -57.56 -15.04
N GLN A 612 24.34 -57.71 -14.10
CA GLN A 612 24.54 -58.94 -13.33
C GLN A 612 23.30 -59.27 -12.51
N ARG A 613 22.66 -58.27 -11.89
CA ARG A 613 21.47 -58.50 -11.09
C ARG A 613 20.28 -58.96 -11.94
N VAL A 614 20.07 -58.35 -13.12
CA VAL A 614 18.98 -58.75 -14.03
C VAL A 614 19.24 -60.15 -14.59
N ALA A 615 20.46 -60.44 -15.03
CA ALA A 615 20.84 -61.76 -15.52
C ALA A 615 20.65 -62.85 -14.47
N ALA A 616 21.07 -62.60 -13.22
CA ALA A 616 20.89 -63.56 -12.13
C ALA A 616 19.42 -63.85 -11.79
N ALA A 617 18.51 -62.89 -12.01
CA ALA A 617 17.10 -63.02 -11.64
C ALA A 617 16.21 -63.58 -12.78
N TRP A 618 16.55 -63.35 -14.06
CA TRP A 618 15.65 -63.66 -15.19
C TRP A 618 16.30 -64.32 -16.40
N ALA A 619 17.57 -64.73 -16.37
CA ALA A 619 18.21 -65.38 -17.53
C ALA A 619 17.48 -66.65 -18.01
N ASP A 620 16.84 -67.39 -17.08
CA ASP A 620 16.14 -68.63 -17.39
C ASP A 620 14.63 -68.45 -17.73
N ASP A 621 14.07 -67.23 -17.63
CA ASP A 621 12.66 -66.98 -17.97
C ASP A 621 12.55 -66.70 -19.49
N PRO A 622 11.87 -67.56 -20.28
CA PRO A 622 11.79 -67.42 -21.74
C PRO A 622 11.02 -66.17 -22.21
N ARG A 623 10.32 -65.49 -21.30
CA ARG A 623 9.63 -64.22 -21.60
C ARG A 623 10.57 -63.02 -21.52
N VAL A 624 11.75 -63.16 -20.90
CA VAL A 624 12.71 -62.07 -20.68
C VAL A 624 13.92 -62.21 -21.61
N THR A 625 14.20 -61.18 -22.38
CA THR A 625 15.41 -61.07 -23.20
C THR A 625 16.29 -59.96 -22.62
N ILE A 626 17.55 -60.29 -22.33
CA ILE A 626 18.50 -59.34 -21.76
C ILE A 626 19.52 -58.99 -22.85
N LEU A 627 19.57 -57.71 -23.21
CA LEU A 627 20.50 -57.16 -24.20
C LEU A 627 21.55 -56.32 -23.48
N ARG A 628 22.76 -56.26 -24.06
CA ARG A 628 23.85 -55.41 -23.57
C ARG A 628 24.55 -54.72 -24.73
N GLN A 629 24.92 -53.46 -24.53
CA GLN A 629 25.70 -52.67 -25.49
C GLN A 629 26.68 -51.73 -24.76
N ASP A 630 27.58 -51.10 -25.51
CA ASP A 630 28.36 -49.97 -25.00
C ASP A 630 27.47 -48.73 -24.86
N ASN A 631 27.75 -47.89 -23.85
CA ASN A 631 26.94 -46.69 -23.56
C ASN A 631 26.92 -45.73 -24.76
N GLN A 632 25.76 -45.67 -25.39
CA GLN A 632 25.48 -44.81 -26.53
C GLN A 632 24.27 -43.89 -26.29
N GLY A 633 23.67 -43.98 -25.11
CA GLY A 633 22.50 -43.21 -24.70
C GLY A 633 21.19 -43.97 -24.92
N LYS A 634 20.21 -43.60 -24.09
CA LYS A 634 18.88 -44.24 -24.02
C LYS A 634 18.18 -44.39 -25.37
N ALA A 635 18.24 -43.39 -26.24
CA ALA A 635 17.59 -43.45 -27.56
C ALA A 635 18.14 -44.60 -28.43
N LEU A 636 19.48 -44.74 -28.50
CA LEU A 636 20.11 -45.79 -29.29
C LEU A 636 19.96 -47.17 -28.65
N ALA A 637 19.90 -47.25 -27.32
CA ALA A 637 19.55 -48.48 -26.61
C ALA A 637 18.11 -48.93 -26.92
N LEU A 638 17.15 -47.99 -26.95
CA LEU A 638 15.78 -48.29 -27.36
C LEU A 638 15.74 -48.76 -28.82
N ASP A 639 16.45 -48.12 -29.74
CA ASP A 639 16.51 -48.55 -31.15
C ASP A 639 17.07 -49.97 -31.31
N HIS A 640 18.12 -50.31 -30.57
CA HIS A 640 18.66 -51.68 -30.55
C HIS A 640 17.62 -52.69 -30.06
N ALA A 641 16.87 -52.36 -29.00
CA ALA A 641 15.77 -53.20 -28.54
C ALA A 641 14.67 -53.36 -29.61
N TYR A 642 14.32 -52.29 -30.35
CA TYR A 642 13.34 -52.35 -31.45
C TYR A 642 13.76 -53.29 -32.59
N GLY A 643 15.06 -53.56 -32.74
CA GLY A 643 15.58 -54.58 -33.67
C GLY A 643 15.20 -56.02 -33.30
N GLN A 644 14.93 -56.28 -32.01
CA GLN A 644 14.53 -57.59 -31.49
C GLN A 644 13.01 -57.71 -31.27
N VAL A 645 12.26 -56.63 -31.47
CA VAL A 645 10.81 -56.61 -31.30
C VAL A 645 10.11 -57.27 -32.50
N GLY A 646 9.40 -58.36 -32.23
CA GLY A 646 8.52 -59.06 -33.18
C GLY A 646 7.02 -58.86 -32.94
N THR A 647 6.63 -58.08 -31.94
CA THR A 647 5.23 -57.86 -31.53
C THR A 647 4.63 -56.63 -32.22
N GLU A 648 3.30 -56.46 -32.13
CA GLU A 648 2.61 -55.31 -32.73
C GLU A 648 2.80 -54.02 -31.90
N ILE A 649 2.83 -54.18 -30.58
CA ILE A 649 2.85 -53.08 -29.61
C ILE A 649 4.09 -53.19 -28.70
N VAL A 650 4.77 -52.07 -28.51
CA VAL A 650 5.86 -51.91 -27.55
C VAL A 650 5.41 -51.03 -26.40
N VAL A 651 5.70 -51.43 -25.16
CA VAL A 651 5.52 -50.60 -23.97
C VAL A 651 6.90 -50.21 -23.45
N ALA A 652 7.28 -48.94 -23.55
CA ALA A 652 8.51 -48.44 -22.98
C ALA A 652 8.25 -47.98 -21.54
N ILE A 653 9.07 -48.48 -20.60
CA ILE A 653 9.09 -48.02 -19.20
C ILE A 653 10.54 -47.75 -18.77
N ASP A 654 10.75 -46.71 -17.97
CA ASP A 654 12.06 -46.41 -17.41
C ASP A 654 12.47 -47.46 -16.35
N ALA A 655 13.76 -47.69 -16.17
CA ALA A 655 14.31 -48.65 -15.20
C ALA A 655 13.96 -48.38 -13.73
N ASP A 656 13.50 -47.17 -13.40
CA ASP A 656 13.08 -46.74 -12.05
C ASP A 656 11.55 -46.70 -11.86
N THR A 657 10.79 -47.23 -12.83
CA THR A 657 9.34 -47.08 -12.86
C THR A 657 8.60 -48.36 -12.56
N LEU A 658 7.68 -48.29 -11.59
CA LEU A 658 6.77 -49.36 -11.23
C LEU A 658 5.42 -49.17 -11.92
N ILE A 659 4.85 -50.24 -12.47
CA ILE A 659 3.52 -50.19 -13.11
C ILE A 659 2.46 -50.99 -12.33
N LEU A 660 1.21 -50.56 -12.40
CA LEU A 660 0.09 -51.35 -11.84
C LEU A 660 -0.17 -52.60 -12.69
N PRO A 661 -0.69 -53.70 -12.11
CA PRO A 661 -0.91 -54.96 -12.83
C PRO A 661 -1.70 -54.82 -14.12
N ASP A 662 -2.72 -53.95 -14.13
CA ASP A 662 -3.62 -53.70 -15.26
C ASP A 662 -3.15 -52.58 -16.22
N ALA A 663 -2.01 -51.95 -15.95
CA ALA A 663 -1.54 -50.78 -16.70
C ALA A 663 -1.27 -51.09 -18.17
N ILE A 664 -0.58 -52.20 -18.47
CA ILE A 664 -0.27 -52.63 -19.85
C ILE A 664 -1.55 -52.89 -20.62
N ARG A 665 -2.48 -53.66 -20.03
CA ARG A 665 -3.78 -53.94 -20.64
C ARG A 665 -4.49 -52.66 -21.05
N ARG A 666 -4.53 -51.68 -20.16
CA ARG A 666 -5.14 -50.37 -20.40
C ARG A 666 -4.43 -49.59 -21.50
N LEU A 667 -3.10 -49.57 -21.52
CA LEU A 667 -2.32 -48.91 -22.58
C LEU A 667 -2.56 -49.52 -23.96
N VAL A 668 -2.82 -50.82 -24.04
CA VAL A 668 -3.01 -51.50 -25.33
C VAL A 668 -4.40 -51.26 -25.92
N GLN A 669 -5.44 -51.11 -25.09
CA GLN A 669 -6.83 -50.98 -25.57
C GLN A 669 -7.04 -49.90 -26.66
N PRO A 670 -6.44 -48.69 -26.58
CA PRO A 670 -6.62 -47.66 -27.58
C PRO A 670 -6.10 -48.01 -28.99
N PHE A 671 -5.20 -48.98 -29.13
CA PHE A 671 -4.65 -49.39 -30.44
C PHE A 671 -5.65 -50.18 -31.30
N ARG A 672 -6.86 -50.47 -30.81
CA ARG A 672 -7.97 -50.92 -31.66
C ARG A 672 -8.24 -49.96 -32.82
N ASP A 673 -8.06 -48.66 -32.57
CA ASP A 673 -8.08 -47.66 -33.63
C ASP A 673 -6.73 -47.70 -34.37
N PRO A 674 -6.70 -48.09 -35.66
CA PRO A 674 -5.46 -48.16 -36.43
C PRO A 674 -4.79 -46.77 -36.61
N ALA A 675 -5.54 -45.68 -36.43
CA ALA A 675 -4.99 -44.33 -36.44
C ALA A 675 -4.15 -44.02 -35.19
N VAL A 676 -4.26 -44.78 -34.10
CA VAL A 676 -3.47 -44.59 -32.89
C VAL A 676 -2.08 -45.18 -33.07
N GLY A 677 -1.07 -44.31 -32.95
CA GLY A 677 0.35 -44.66 -33.04
C GLY A 677 1.05 -44.73 -31.68
N ALA A 678 0.54 -44.00 -30.69
CA ALA A 678 1.06 -44.06 -29.32
C ALA A 678 0.00 -43.74 -28.26
N VAL A 679 0.21 -44.27 -27.05
CA VAL A 679 -0.65 -44.10 -25.88
C VAL A 679 0.20 -43.68 -24.69
N ALA A 680 -0.07 -42.50 -24.14
CA ALA A 680 0.53 -42.02 -22.91
C ALA A 680 -0.24 -42.55 -21.69
N GLY A 681 0.47 -43.10 -20.70
CA GLY A 681 -0.09 -43.40 -19.39
C GLY A 681 0.02 -42.23 -18.42
N LYS A 682 -0.45 -42.45 -17.18
CA LYS A 682 -0.38 -41.52 -16.06
C LYS A 682 0.75 -41.89 -15.12
N VAL A 683 1.64 -40.93 -14.86
CA VAL A 683 2.77 -41.05 -13.92
C VAL A 683 2.37 -40.49 -12.56
N ARG A 684 2.65 -41.21 -11.48
CA ARG A 684 2.48 -40.75 -10.09
C ARG A 684 3.82 -40.68 -9.37
N VAL A 685 3.97 -39.66 -8.53
CA VAL A 685 5.15 -39.53 -7.66
C VAL A 685 4.99 -40.47 -6.47
N GLY A 686 5.94 -41.39 -6.30
CA GLY A 686 5.96 -42.37 -5.21
C GLY A 686 6.56 -41.84 -3.91
N ASN A 687 7.58 -40.99 -3.97
CA ASN A 687 8.35 -40.51 -2.81
C ASN A 687 7.89 -39.11 -2.32
N GLN A 688 6.62 -38.97 -1.94
CA GLN A 688 6.02 -37.69 -1.47
C GLN A 688 6.43 -37.29 -0.03
N THR A 689 7.69 -37.52 0.33
CA THR A 689 8.23 -37.33 1.69
C THR A 689 8.51 -35.86 2.03
N GLY A 690 8.97 -35.06 1.06
CA GLY A 690 9.35 -33.66 1.25
C GLY A 690 8.44 -32.66 0.52
N LEU A 691 8.62 -31.36 0.82
CA LEU A 691 7.84 -30.29 0.18
C LEU A 691 8.02 -30.28 -1.36
N LEU A 692 9.25 -30.44 -1.84
CA LEU A 692 9.55 -30.42 -3.28
C LEU A 692 8.88 -31.57 -4.05
N THR A 693 8.93 -32.78 -3.51
CA THR A 693 8.30 -33.96 -4.14
C THR A 693 6.78 -33.90 -4.08
N ARG A 694 6.20 -33.27 -3.06
CA ARG A 694 4.75 -32.97 -2.98
C ARG A 694 4.32 -31.90 -3.98
N LEU A 695 5.10 -30.84 -4.17
CA LEU A 695 4.84 -29.81 -5.18
C LEU A 695 4.92 -30.38 -6.60
N GLN A 696 5.88 -31.27 -6.87
CA GLN A 696 5.95 -32.00 -8.14
C GLN A 696 4.78 -32.99 -8.30
N ALA A 697 4.33 -33.63 -7.23
CA ALA A 697 3.13 -34.46 -7.27
C ALA A 697 1.88 -33.64 -7.63
N LEU A 698 1.71 -32.45 -7.04
CA LEU A 698 0.64 -31.51 -7.39
C LEU A 698 0.71 -31.13 -8.87
N GLU A 699 1.87 -30.73 -9.37
CA GLU A 699 2.07 -30.41 -10.79
C GLU A 699 1.67 -31.58 -11.70
N TYR A 700 2.14 -32.80 -11.39
CA TYR A 700 1.85 -33.98 -12.19
C TYR A 700 0.35 -34.29 -12.25
N ILE A 701 -0.36 -34.12 -11.14
CA ILE A 701 -1.81 -34.32 -11.08
C ILE A 701 -2.51 -33.30 -11.97
N VAL A 702 -2.18 -32.02 -11.84
CA VAL A 702 -2.81 -30.94 -12.63
C VAL A 702 -2.48 -31.07 -14.11
N ALA A 703 -1.20 -31.18 -14.48
CA ALA A 703 -0.76 -31.24 -15.87
C ALA A 703 -1.34 -32.46 -16.62
N GLN A 704 -1.38 -33.64 -15.98
CA GLN A 704 -1.89 -34.84 -16.65
C GLN A 704 -3.42 -34.90 -16.69
N ASN A 705 -4.11 -34.39 -15.65
CA ASN A 705 -5.57 -34.40 -15.59
C ASN A 705 -6.23 -33.17 -16.21
N ILE A 706 -5.49 -32.14 -16.61
CA ILE A 706 -6.03 -30.96 -17.29
C ILE A 706 -5.36 -30.79 -18.64
N GLU A 707 -4.08 -30.43 -18.67
CA GLU A 707 -3.37 -30.07 -19.91
C GLU A 707 -3.28 -31.25 -20.89
N ARG A 708 -2.88 -32.44 -20.43
CA ARG A 708 -2.76 -33.63 -21.30
C ARG A 708 -4.12 -34.10 -21.82
N ARG A 709 -5.18 -33.97 -21.01
CA ARG A 709 -6.55 -34.28 -21.45
C ARG A 709 -6.99 -33.32 -22.55
N ALA A 710 -6.74 -32.03 -22.38
CA ALA A 710 -7.05 -31.01 -23.38
C ALA A 710 -6.25 -31.25 -24.67
N ALA A 711 -4.94 -31.53 -24.55
CA ALA A 711 -4.05 -31.81 -25.66
C ALA A 711 -4.49 -33.01 -26.51
N GLU A 712 -5.10 -34.03 -25.91
CA GLU A 712 -5.67 -35.14 -26.67
C GLU A 712 -6.81 -34.68 -27.60
N VAL A 713 -7.68 -33.76 -27.16
CA VAL A 713 -8.88 -33.35 -27.91
C VAL A 713 -8.52 -32.75 -29.26
N PHE A 714 -7.42 -32.01 -29.34
CA PHE A 714 -6.93 -31.42 -30.59
C PHE A 714 -5.74 -32.17 -31.20
N HIS A 715 -5.42 -33.38 -30.74
CA HIS A 715 -4.30 -34.19 -31.23
C HIS A 715 -2.93 -33.46 -31.16
N GLY A 716 -2.64 -32.86 -30.01
CA GLY A 716 -1.41 -32.09 -29.78
C GLY A 716 -0.64 -32.51 -28.53
N ILE A 717 -0.70 -33.79 -28.14
CA ILE A 717 0.13 -34.30 -27.04
C ILE A 717 1.59 -34.21 -27.46
N LEU A 718 2.40 -33.46 -26.70
CA LEU A 718 3.82 -33.27 -27.01
C LEU A 718 4.73 -34.38 -26.47
N VAL A 719 4.28 -35.10 -25.43
CA VAL A 719 5.11 -36.09 -24.74
C VAL A 719 4.27 -37.30 -24.31
N VAL A 720 4.66 -38.47 -24.80
CA VAL A 720 4.38 -39.77 -24.19
C VAL A 720 5.52 -40.05 -23.21
N PRO A 721 5.27 -40.10 -21.89
CA PRO A 721 6.35 -40.15 -20.92
C PRO A 721 7.12 -41.48 -21.00
N GLY A 722 8.45 -41.42 -20.93
CA GLY A 722 9.31 -42.61 -20.87
C GLY A 722 8.97 -43.59 -19.72
N ALA A 723 8.44 -43.07 -18.62
CA ALA A 723 7.98 -43.87 -17.47
C ALA A 723 6.80 -44.80 -17.80
N ILE A 724 5.90 -44.43 -18.72
CA ILE A 724 4.74 -45.25 -19.08
C ILE A 724 4.16 -44.84 -20.45
N GLY A 725 4.67 -45.46 -21.51
CA GLY A 725 4.25 -45.19 -22.87
C GLY A 725 4.11 -46.46 -23.70
N ALA A 726 3.03 -46.59 -24.45
CA ALA A 726 2.86 -47.67 -25.43
C ALA A 726 2.90 -47.12 -26.86
N TRP A 727 3.43 -47.91 -27.77
CA TRP A 727 3.77 -47.51 -29.14
C TRP A 727 3.41 -48.61 -30.12
N ARG A 728 2.77 -48.23 -31.23
CA ARG A 728 2.58 -49.14 -32.37
C ARG A 728 3.90 -49.25 -33.12
N VAL A 729 4.44 -50.47 -33.26
CA VAL A 729 5.75 -50.69 -33.89
C VAL A 729 5.80 -50.14 -35.31
N ALA A 730 4.74 -50.33 -36.10
CA ALA A 730 4.63 -49.77 -37.44
C ALA A 730 4.66 -48.23 -37.45
N ALA A 731 4.13 -47.57 -36.42
CA ALA A 731 4.14 -46.11 -36.31
C ALA A 731 5.54 -45.57 -36.00
N VAL A 732 6.24 -46.21 -35.06
CA VAL A 732 7.62 -45.86 -34.69
C VAL A 732 8.58 -46.08 -35.85
N ARG A 733 8.46 -47.22 -36.56
CA ARG A 733 9.26 -47.48 -37.77
C ARG A 733 8.99 -46.45 -38.88
N LYS A 734 7.73 -46.06 -39.09
CA LYS A 734 7.37 -45.00 -40.06
C LYS A 734 7.90 -43.62 -39.65
N ALA A 735 8.00 -43.36 -38.35
CA ALA A 735 8.53 -42.11 -37.79
C ALA A 735 10.06 -42.00 -37.87
N GLY A 736 10.77 -43.11 -38.15
CA GLY A 736 12.23 -43.15 -38.25
C GLY A 736 12.95 -43.62 -36.99
N LEU A 737 12.26 -44.36 -36.09
CA LEU A 737 12.79 -44.83 -34.80
C LEU A 737 13.16 -43.68 -33.83
N TYR A 738 13.90 -43.95 -32.74
CA TYR A 738 14.37 -42.93 -31.81
C TYR A 738 15.56 -42.16 -32.41
N THR A 739 15.86 -40.99 -31.85
CA THR A 739 17.04 -40.21 -32.25
C THR A 739 17.72 -39.59 -31.04
N ASN A 740 19.02 -39.29 -31.16
CA ASN A 740 19.82 -38.61 -30.14
C ASN A 740 20.00 -37.10 -30.42
N GLU A 741 19.25 -36.55 -31.37
CA GLU A 741 19.35 -35.12 -31.74
C GLU A 741 18.77 -34.18 -30.68
N THR A 742 17.93 -34.72 -29.78
CA THR A 742 17.29 -33.97 -28.70
C THR A 742 17.57 -34.66 -27.36
N GLN A 743 17.52 -33.89 -26.26
CA GLN A 743 17.66 -34.43 -24.91
C GLN A 743 16.39 -35.09 -24.34
N ALA A 744 15.28 -35.03 -25.08
CA ALA A 744 13.98 -35.59 -24.71
C ALA A 744 13.51 -36.51 -25.83
N GLU A 745 14.10 -37.71 -25.88
CA GLU A 745 13.89 -38.70 -26.93
C GLU A 745 12.41 -39.13 -27.05
N ASP A 746 11.71 -39.15 -25.93
CA ASP A 746 10.30 -39.51 -25.82
C ASP A 746 9.39 -38.42 -26.42
N ALA A 747 9.67 -37.16 -26.13
CA ALA A 747 9.00 -36.01 -26.74
C ALA A 747 9.24 -35.94 -28.25
N ASP A 748 10.48 -36.14 -28.69
CA ASP A 748 10.87 -36.18 -30.10
C ASP A 748 10.07 -37.24 -30.86
N LEU A 749 10.11 -38.49 -30.40
CA LEU A 749 9.36 -39.59 -31.02
C LEU A 749 7.84 -39.32 -31.01
N THR A 750 7.31 -38.73 -29.94
CA THR A 750 5.88 -38.37 -29.84
C THR A 750 5.46 -37.44 -30.97
N VAL A 751 6.26 -36.40 -31.26
CA VAL A 751 5.97 -35.46 -32.35
C VAL A 751 6.26 -36.10 -33.72
N ALA A 752 7.30 -36.92 -33.84
CA ALA A 752 7.63 -37.66 -35.07
C ALA A 752 6.49 -38.59 -35.51
N VAL A 753 5.92 -39.38 -34.58
CA VAL A 753 4.77 -40.27 -34.84
C VAL A 753 3.54 -39.49 -35.30
N GLN A 754 3.28 -38.31 -34.72
CA GLN A 754 2.19 -37.44 -35.17
C GLN A 754 2.42 -36.89 -36.58
N ARG A 755 3.65 -36.49 -36.90
CA ARG A 755 4.03 -36.06 -38.26
C ARG A 755 3.92 -37.19 -39.29
N ALA A 756 4.18 -38.43 -38.86
CA ALA A 756 3.98 -39.65 -39.66
C ALA A 756 2.49 -39.99 -39.92
N GLY A 757 1.56 -39.23 -39.34
CA GLY A 757 0.12 -39.31 -39.60
C GLY A 757 -0.69 -40.09 -38.59
N TYR A 758 -0.08 -40.52 -37.49
CA TYR A 758 -0.77 -41.21 -36.40
C TYR A 758 -1.24 -40.23 -35.32
N ARG A 759 -2.19 -40.69 -34.49
CA ARG A 759 -2.68 -39.99 -33.31
C ARG A 759 -1.97 -40.49 -32.07
N VAL A 760 -1.76 -39.58 -31.14
CA VAL A 760 -1.28 -39.88 -29.79
C VAL A 760 -2.42 -39.62 -28.82
N VAL A 761 -2.66 -40.58 -27.92
CA VAL A 761 -3.83 -40.56 -27.03
C VAL A 761 -3.41 -40.75 -25.58
N TYR A 762 -4.28 -40.42 -24.64
CA TYR A 762 -3.96 -40.48 -23.20
C TYR A 762 -4.86 -41.47 -22.47
N GLU A 763 -4.30 -42.44 -21.77
CA GLU A 763 -5.05 -43.41 -20.95
C GLU A 763 -4.81 -43.14 -19.45
N PRO A 764 -5.66 -42.33 -18.78
CA PRO A 764 -5.46 -41.93 -17.39
C PRO A 764 -5.57 -43.07 -16.37
N ALA A 765 -6.18 -44.21 -16.75
CA ALA A 765 -6.27 -45.37 -15.88
C ALA A 765 -5.03 -46.29 -15.96
N ALA A 766 -4.19 -46.15 -16.98
CA ALA A 766 -2.89 -46.81 -17.04
C ALA A 766 -1.90 -46.05 -16.15
N VAL A 767 -1.60 -46.57 -14.96
CA VAL A 767 -0.83 -45.83 -13.94
C VAL A 767 0.54 -46.45 -13.71
N SER A 768 1.57 -45.60 -13.67
CA SER A 768 2.88 -45.91 -13.14
C SER A 768 3.24 -45.05 -11.93
N VAL A 769 4.22 -45.50 -11.16
CA VAL A 769 4.78 -44.81 -10.00
C VAL A 769 6.30 -44.70 -10.18
N THR A 770 6.83 -43.48 -10.07
CA THR A 770 8.27 -43.19 -10.23
C THR A 770 8.78 -42.31 -9.09
N GLU A 771 10.10 -42.15 -9.01
CA GLU A 771 10.79 -41.33 -8.02
C GLU A 771 10.98 -39.89 -8.52
N ALA A 772 10.46 -38.91 -7.78
CA ALA A 772 10.73 -37.49 -8.03
C ALA A 772 12.06 -37.06 -7.36
N PRO A 773 12.77 -36.05 -7.91
CA PRO A 773 13.97 -35.51 -7.28
C PRO A 773 13.75 -35.04 -5.82
N ALA A 774 14.50 -35.63 -4.88
CA ALA A 774 14.38 -35.29 -3.46
C ALA A 774 15.07 -33.97 -3.07
N THR A 775 16.02 -33.49 -3.88
CA THR A 775 16.79 -32.26 -3.60
C THR A 775 16.64 -31.22 -4.71
N LEU A 776 16.78 -29.95 -4.34
CA LEU A 776 16.69 -28.83 -5.29
C LEU A 776 17.72 -28.97 -6.43
N GLY A 777 18.96 -29.38 -6.14
CA GLY A 777 19.99 -29.56 -7.17
C GLY A 777 19.67 -30.67 -8.18
N MET A 778 19.02 -31.76 -7.76
CA MET A 778 18.54 -32.80 -8.67
C MET A 778 17.35 -32.30 -9.51
N PHE A 779 16.43 -31.59 -8.87
CA PHE A 779 15.26 -31.00 -9.51
C PHE A 779 15.64 -29.99 -10.60
N MET A 780 16.52 -29.04 -10.31
CA MET A 780 16.94 -28.02 -11.27
C MET A 780 17.65 -28.63 -12.49
N ARG A 781 18.43 -29.71 -12.31
CA ARG A 781 19.05 -30.45 -13.42
C ARG A 781 18.00 -31.18 -14.29
N GLN A 782 17.02 -31.83 -13.65
CA GLN A 782 15.91 -32.48 -14.36
C GLN A 782 15.14 -31.46 -15.20
N ARG A 783 14.72 -30.34 -14.60
CA ARG A 783 13.93 -29.30 -15.27
C ARG A 783 14.68 -28.61 -16.39
N LEU A 784 15.98 -28.33 -16.19
CA LEU A 784 16.82 -27.78 -17.26
C LEU A 784 16.89 -28.71 -18.47
N ARG A 785 17.09 -30.02 -18.24
CA ARG A 785 17.12 -31.03 -19.31
C ARG A 785 15.79 -31.10 -20.04
N TRP A 786 14.67 -31.15 -19.31
CA TRP A 786 13.34 -31.22 -19.92
C TRP A 786 13.01 -29.97 -20.71
N THR A 787 13.26 -28.78 -20.15
CA THR A 787 12.98 -27.51 -20.84
C THR A 787 13.80 -27.41 -22.12
N LEU A 788 15.10 -27.71 -22.05
CA LEU A 788 15.98 -27.67 -23.22
C LEU A 788 15.60 -28.75 -24.26
N GLY A 789 15.27 -29.97 -23.82
CA GLY A 789 14.81 -31.05 -24.71
C GLY A 789 13.50 -30.69 -25.42
N MET A 790 12.53 -30.11 -24.71
CA MET A 790 11.28 -29.64 -25.29
C MET A 790 11.50 -28.52 -26.32
N MET A 791 12.40 -27.58 -26.05
CA MET A 791 12.78 -26.53 -27.00
C MET A 791 13.47 -27.12 -28.25
N GLN A 792 14.36 -28.10 -28.08
CA GLN A 792 15.01 -28.80 -29.18
C GLN A 792 13.99 -29.54 -30.05
N THR A 793 13.06 -30.29 -29.43
CA THR A 793 11.98 -30.98 -30.13
C THR A 793 11.07 -30.00 -30.89
N ALA A 794 10.65 -28.91 -30.24
CA ALA A 794 9.84 -27.89 -30.88
C ALA A 794 10.54 -27.27 -32.10
N TRP A 795 11.85 -27.00 -31.98
CA TRP A 795 12.66 -26.45 -33.07
C TRP A 795 12.85 -27.46 -34.22
N LYS A 796 13.21 -28.70 -33.91
CA LYS A 796 13.37 -29.80 -34.88
C LYS A 796 12.08 -30.03 -35.67
N HIS A 797 10.94 -30.02 -34.99
CA HIS A 797 9.63 -30.32 -35.57
C HIS A 797 8.84 -29.09 -36.03
N ARG A 798 9.45 -27.89 -36.11
CA ARG A 798 8.77 -26.64 -36.54
C ARG A 798 8.06 -26.72 -37.89
N ARG A 799 8.47 -27.64 -38.77
CA ARG A 799 7.83 -27.88 -40.08
C ARG A 799 6.47 -28.58 -39.97
N ALA A 800 6.13 -29.17 -38.82
CA ALA A 800 4.82 -29.76 -38.56
C ALA A 800 3.65 -28.79 -38.80
N ALA A 801 3.87 -27.48 -38.59
CA ALA A 801 2.88 -26.45 -38.90
C ALA A 801 2.59 -26.36 -40.40
N ARG A 802 3.64 -26.37 -41.24
CA ARG A 802 3.51 -26.39 -42.72
C ARG A 802 2.91 -27.69 -43.24
N GLU A 803 3.07 -28.78 -42.50
CA GLU A 803 2.46 -30.08 -42.76
C GLU A 803 0.98 -30.15 -42.33
N GLY A 804 0.40 -29.08 -41.78
CA GLY A 804 -1.00 -29.04 -41.33
C GLY A 804 -1.27 -29.93 -40.11
N ARG A 805 -0.24 -30.30 -39.34
CA ARG A 805 -0.39 -31.15 -38.15
C ARG A 805 -0.79 -30.30 -36.95
N ALA A 806 -1.79 -30.73 -36.18
CA ALA A 806 -2.27 -30.00 -35.01
C ALA A 806 -1.17 -29.76 -33.95
N VAL A 807 -0.26 -30.73 -33.76
CA VAL A 807 0.93 -30.55 -32.91
C VAL A 807 1.80 -29.36 -33.31
N GLY A 808 1.90 -29.07 -34.62
CA GLY A 808 2.65 -27.93 -35.14
C GLY A 808 1.87 -26.62 -35.18
N LEU A 809 0.55 -26.68 -35.35
CA LEU A 809 -0.33 -25.50 -35.42
C LEU A 809 -0.75 -24.97 -34.03
N ILE A 810 -0.79 -25.84 -33.02
CA ILE A 810 -1.32 -25.50 -31.69
C ILE A 810 -0.26 -25.75 -30.62
N ALA A 811 0.20 -27.00 -30.45
CA ALA A 811 1.01 -27.38 -29.28
C ALA A 811 2.42 -26.77 -29.27
N ILE A 812 3.12 -26.76 -30.42
CA ILE A 812 4.45 -26.13 -30.53
C ILE A 812 4.36 -24.60 -30.33
N PRO A 813 3.44 -23.86 -30.97
CA PRO A 813 3.23 -22.44 -30.67
C PRO A 813 2.87 -22.17 -29.21
N ASP A 814 2.01 -22.99 -28.59
CA ASP A 814 1.65 -22.90 -27.18
C ASP A 814 2.88 -23.02 -26.26
N LEU A 815 3.74 -24.01 -26.53
CA LEU A 815 5.00 -24.19 -25.80
C LEU A 815 5.92 -22.97 -25.92
N TRP A 816 6.07 -22.39 -27.11
CA TRP A 816 6.92 -21.20 -27.29
C TRP A 816 6.33 -19.97 -26.60
N LEU A 817 5.04 -19.70 -26.78
CA LEU A 817 4.40 -18.51 -26.22
C LEU A 817 4.27 -18.59 -24.70
N PHE A 818 3.67 -19.65 -24.18
CA PHE A 818 3.36 -19.77 -22.76
C PHE A 818 4.46 -20.45 -21.95
N GLY A 819 5.15 -21.44 -22.53
CA GLY A 819 6.24 -22.16 -21.87
C GLY A 819 7.57 -21.43 -21.87
N VAL A 820 7.82 -20.53 -22.83
CA VAL A 820 9.09 -19.78 -22.95
C VAL A 820 8.87 -18.28 -22.83
N VAL A 821 8.20 -17.62 -23.78
CA VAL A 821 8.12 -16.15 -23.85
C VAL A 821 7.48 -15.55 -22.60
N LEU A 822 6.28 -16.01 -22.20
CA LEU A 822 5.62 -15.50 -21.01
C LEU A 822 6.34 -15.90 -19.71
N ALA A 823 6.98 -17.08 -19.68
CA ALA A 823 7.77 -17.50 -18.53
C ALA A 823 9.01 -16.61 -18.29
N LEU A 824 9.60 -16.06 -19.36
CA LEU A 824 10.70 -15.07 -19.28
C LEU A 824 10.23 -13.68 -18.83
N LEU A 825 8.94 -13.39 -18.91
CA LEU A 825 8.37 -12.08 -18.56
C LEU A 825 7.61 -12.11 -17.22
N ALA A 826 7.25 -13.31 -16.74
CA ALA A 826 6.55 -13.51 -15.47
C ALA A 826 7.27 -12.86 -14.27
N PRO A 827 8.60 -12.96 -14.07
CA PRO A 827 9.25 -12.31 -12.94
C PRO A 827 9.11 -10.78 -12.90
N VAL A 828 9.02 -10.14 -14.07
CA VAL A 828 8.79 -8.69 -14.17
C VAL A 828 7.37 -8.36 -13.72
N ALA A 829 6.38 -9.15 -14.15
CA ALA A 829 4.99 -9.00 -13.69
C ALA A 829 4.87 -9.26 -12.18
N ASP A 830 5.56 -10.27 -11.65
CA ASP A 830 5.59 -10.58 -10.23
C ASP A 830 6.18 -9.39 -9.43
N LEU A 831 7.26 -8.76 -9.90
CA LEU A 831 7.87 -7.59 -9.26
C LEU A 831 6.92 -6.38 -9.26
N VAL A 832 6.24 -6.11 -10.38
CA VAL A 832 5.24 -5.03 -10.47
C VAL A 832 4.09 -5.29 -9.48
N PHE A 833 3.61 -6.53 -9.38
CA PHE A 833 2.58 -6.90 -8.41
C PHE A 833 3.02 -6.63 -6.97
N PHE A 834 4.25 -7.03 -6.58
CA PHE A 834 4.74 -6.78 -5.23
C PHE A 834 4.93 -5.29 -4.93
N GLY A 835 5.33 -4.49 -5.93
CA GLY A 835 5.39 -3.03 -5.79
C GLY A 835 4.02 -2.42 -5.52
N VAL A 836 3.04 -2.72 -6.37
CA VAL A 836 1.65 -2.24 -6.21
C VAL A 836 1.04 -2.70 -4.88
N LEU A 837 1.31 -3.95 -4.48
CA LEU A 837 0.84 -4.48 -3.20
C LEU A 837 1.49 -3.77 -2.01
N ALA A 838 2.79 -3.46 -2.08
CA ALA A 838 3.49 -2.74 -1.03
C ALA A 838 2.95 -1.31 -0.88
N ASP A 839 2.73 -0.60 -2.00
CA ASP A 839 2.15 0.74 -2.00
C ASP A 839 0.76 0.73 -1.36
N LEU A 840 -0.11 -0.23 -1.74
CA LEU A 840 -1.43 -0.39 -1.15
C LEU A 840 -1.36 -0.66 0.37
N LEU A 841 -0.44 -1.51 0.83
CA LEU A 841 -0.29 -1.80 2.25
C LEU A 841 0.20 -0.59 3.04
N VAL A 842 1.08 0.23 2.44
CA VAL A 842 1.53 1.49 3.04
C VAL A 842 0.38 2.48 3.14
N ASP A 843 -0.42 2.65 2.08
CA ASP A 843 -1.59 3.54 2.09
C ASP A 843 -2.61 3.13 3.16
N ILE A 844 -2.90 1.83 3.28
CA ILE A 844 -3.78 1.30 4.34
C ILE A 844 -3.20 1.59 5.73
N ALA A 845 -1.90 1.36 5.94
CA ALA A 845 -1.24 1.58 7.23
C ALA A 845 -1.23 3.07 7.63
N LEU A 846 -1.19 3.97 6.65
CA LEU A 846 -1.23 5.42 6.85
C LEU A 846 -2.67 5.98 6.90
N GLY A 847 -3.70 5.13 6.81
CA GLY A 847 -5.10 5.57 6.85
C GLY A 847 -5.51 6.41 5.64
N ARG A 848 -4.77 6.33 4.52
CA ARG A 848 -5.10 7.06 3.30
C ARG A 848 -6.30 6.44 2.60
N PRO A 849 -7.20 7.23 1.99
CA PRO A 849 -8.38 6.71 1.32
C PRO A 849 -8.01 5.73 0.20
N MET A 850 -8.57 4.51 0.26
CA MET A 850 -8.18 3.34 -0.54
C MET A 850 -8.67 3.37 -2.01
N LEU A 851 -9.32 4.45 -2.46
CA LEU A 851 -10.21 4.47 -3.63
C LEU A 851 -9.80 5.37 -4.81
N ASP A 852 -8.77 6.21 -4.70
CA ASP A 852 -8.43 7.17 -5.77
C ASP A 852 -7.52 6.61 -6.88
N ALA A 853 -7.12 5.33 -6.79
CA ALA A 853 -6.26 4.67 -7.78
C ALA A 853 -6.95 3.49 -8.49
N PRO A 854 -7.93 3.72 -9.39
CA PRO A 854 -8.66 2.65 -10.08
C PRO A 854 -7.74 1.67 -10.83
N MET A 855 -6.58 2.14 -11.28
CA MET A 855 -5.60 1.33 -12.01
C MET A 855 -4.83 0.34 -11.13
N SER A 856 -4.46 0.68 -9.89
CA SER A 856 -3.73 -0.24 -9.00
C SER A 856 -4.63 -1.40 -8.57
N ALA A 857 -5.90 -1.11 -8.27
CA ALA A 857 -6.93 -2.11 -7.97
C ALA A 857 -7.19 -3.04 -9.16
N LEU A 858 -7.28 -2.51 -10.38
CA LEU A 858 -7.44 -3.31 -11.59
C LEU A 858 -6.23 -4.21 -11.86
N ILE A 859 -5.01 -3.70 -11.71
CA ILE A 859 -3.79 -4.51 -11.86
C ILE A 859 -3.78 -5.64 -10.83
N LEU A 860 -4.14 -5.35 -9.58
CA LEU A 860 -4.22 -6.35 -8.51
C LEU A 860 -5.27 -7.42 -8.83
N ALA A 861 -6.47 -7.02 -9.25
CA ALA A 861 -7.53 -7.93 -9.66
C ALA A 861 -7.13 -8.81 -10.86
N GLY A 862 -6.52 -8.21 -11.88
CA GLY A 862 -6.02 -8.91 -13.06
C GLY A 862 -4.94 -9.94 -12.71
N TYR A 863 -4.05 -9.61 -11.78
CA TYR A 863 -3.01 -10.52 -11.32
C TYR A 863 -3.57 -11.67 -10.47
N LEU A 864 -4.56 -11.41 -9.61
CA LEU A 864 -5.23 -12.42 -8.77
C LEU A 864 -6.15 -13.36 -9.57
N LEU A 865 -6.63 -12.93 -10.75
CA LEU A 865 -7.46 -13.74 -11.64
C LEU A 865 -6.75 -15.03 -12.07
N LEU A 866 -5.46 -14.98 -12.44
CA LEU A 866 -4.75 -16.16 -12.93
C LEU A 866 -4.56 -17.25 -11.85
N PRO A 867 -4.08 -16.94 -10.62
CA PRO A 867 -4.08 -17.89 -9.51
C PRO A 867 -5.47 -18.45 -9.18
N LEU A 868 -6.53 -17.64 -9.27
CA LEU A 868 -7.88 -18.13 -9.05
C LEU A 868 -8.27 -19.21 -10.08
N ILE A 869 -7.94 -18.97 -11.35
CA ILE A 869 -8.14 -19.97 -12.42
C ILE A 869 -7.26 -21.22 -12.18
N ASP A 870 -6.01 -21.06 -11.74
CA ASP A 870 -5.12 -22.18 -11.39
C ASP A 870 -5.74 -23.04 -10.27
N VAL A 871 -6.33 -22.41 -9.24
CA VAL A 871 -7.04 -23.11 -8.14
C VAL A 871 -8.25 -23.88 -8.67
N VAL A 872 -9.08 -23.25 -9.50
CA VAL A 872 -10.24 -23.92 -10.12
C VAL A 872 -9.80 -25.12 -10.97
N ALA A 873 -8.76 -24.96 -11.80
CA ALA A 873 -8.22 -26.03 -12.62
C ALA A 873 -7.68 -27.18 -11.75
N ALA A 874 -6.99 -26.86 -10.65
CA ALA A 874 -6.51 -27.88 -9.71
C ALA A 874 -7.66 -28.61 -9.03
N LEU A 875 -8.69 -27.92 -8.53
CA LEU A 875 -9.88 -28.55 -7.94
C LEU A 875 -10.55 -29.51 -8.92
N VAL A 876 -10.72 -29.12 -10.18
CA VAL A 876 -11.23 -30.00 -11.25
C VAL A 876 -10.30 -31.20 -11.48
N ALA A 877 -8.97 -30.99 -11.49
CA ALA A 877 -7.99 -32.07 -11.64
C ALA A 877 -8.10 -33.12 -10.52
N PHE A 878 -8.27 -32.68 -9.27
CA PHE A 878 -8.48 -33.59 -8.13
C PHE A 878 -9.85 -34.28 -8.16
N GLY A 879 -10.86 -33.66 -8.76
CA GLY A 879 -12.13 -34.31 -9.10
C GLY A 879 -11.93 -35.55 -10.00
N PHE A 880 -10.92 -35.55 -10.87
CA PHE A 880 -10.55 -36.72 -11.68
C PHE A 880 -9.66 -37.73 -10.93
N GLU A 881 -8.75 -37.28 -10.05
CA GLU A 881 -7.75 -38.14 -9.39
C GLU A 881 -8.26 -38.83 -8.10
N ARG A 882 -9.30 -38.30 -7.44
CA ARG A 882 -9.92 -38.78 -6.17
C ARG A 882 -8.96 -39.12 -5.01
N LYS A 883 -7.65 -38.91 -5.13
CA LYS A 883 -6.62 -39.23 -4.14
C LYS A 883 -5.81 -37.98 -3.76
N ALA A 884 -5.50 -37.85 -2.47
CA ALA A 884 -4.71 -36.76 -1.88
C ALA A 884 -5.17 -35.32 -2.22
N PRO A 885 -6.47 -34.98 -2.07
CA PRO A 885 -6.99 -33.64 -2.40
C PRO A 885 -6.37 -32.50 -1.57
N TRP A 886 -5.81 -32.80 -0.40
CA TRP A 886 -5.14 -31.82 0.46
C TRP A 886 -3.95 -31.13 -0.22
N LEU A 887 -3.36 -31.74 -1.27
CA LEU A 887 -2.27 -31.12 -2.04
C LEU A 887 -2.69 -29.79 -2.69
N VAL A 888 -3.99 -29.53 -2.89
CA VAL A 888 -4.51 -28.22 -3.36
C VAL A 888 -4.09 -27.07 -2.43
N LEU A 889 -3.90 -27.33 -1.12
CA LEU A 889 -3.45 -26.33 -0.17
C LEU A 889 -2.02 -25.85 -0.43
N LEU A 890 -1.24 -26.56 -1.26
CA LEU A 890 0.11 -26.17 -1.64
C LEU A 890 0.16 -25.19 -2.83
N ILE A 891 -0.98 -24.83 -3.44
CA ILE A 891 -1.01 -23.91 -4.60
C ILE A 891 -0.37 -22.53 -4.29
N PRO A 892 -0.62 -21.88 -3.13
CA PRO A 892 0.08 -20.63 -2.82
C PRO A 892 1.59 -20.80 -2.77
N VAL A 893 2.08 -21.88 -2.17
CA VAL A 893 3.52 -22.21 -2.11
C VAL A 893 4.06 -22.55 -3.51
N GLN A 894 3.27 -23.23 -4.33
CA GLN A 894 3.61 -23.51 -5.72
C GLN A 894 3.78 -22.22 -6.52
N ARG A 895 2.90 -21.23 -6.32
CA ARG A 895 2.95 -19.94 -7.01
C ARG A 895 4.15 -19.11 -6.58
N LEU A 896 4.38 -18.99 -5.27
CA LEU A 896 5.39 -18.07 -4.71
C LEU A 896 6.81 -18.65 -4.67
N VAL A 897 6.95 -19.99 -4.64
CA VAL A 897 8.26 -20.64 -4.50
C VAL A 897 8.58 -21.54 -5.69
N TYR A 898 7.65 -22.42 -6.07
CA TYR A 898 7.94 -23.44 -7.08
C TYR A 898 8.02 -22.88 -8.52
N ARG A 899 7.11 -21.98 -8.91
CA ARG A 899 7.11 -21.36 -10.25
C ARG A 899 8.36 -20.52 -10.51
N PRO A 900 8.86 -19.67 -9.58
CA PRO A 900 10.14 -19.00 -9.75
C PRO A 900 11.30 -19.94 -10.08
N LEU A 901 11.35 -21.13 -9.49
CA LEU A 901 12.35 -22.15 -9.83
C LEU A 901 12.21 -22.61 -11.29
N LEU A 902 10.98 -22.78 -11.79
CA LEU A 902 10.73 -23.10 -13.20
C LEU A 902 11.16 -21.95 -14.11
N TYR A 903 10.87 -20.69 -13.76
CA TYR A 903 11.31 -19.53 -14.55
C TYR A 903 12.84 -19.48 -14.66
N ILE A 904 13.56 -19.69 -13.56
CA ILE A 904 15.03 -19.79 -13.55
C ILE A 904 15.50 -20.90 -14.51
N THR A 905 14.80 -22.04 -14.59
CA THR A 905 15.17 -23.11 -15.52
C THR A 905 14.97 -22.71 -16.98
N VAL A 906 13.93 -21.92 -17.29
CA VAL A 906 13.69 -21.38 -18.63
C VAL A 906 14.80 -20.40 -19.02
N TYR A 907 15.18 -19.45 -18.16
CA TYR A 907 16.31 -18.55 -18.45
C TYR A 907 17.59 -19.32 -18.73
N ARG A 908 17.90 -20.34 -17.90
CA ARG A 908 19.08 -21.19 -18.10
C ARG A 908 19.01 -21.99 -19.39
N ALA A 909 17.84 -22.50 -19.77
CA ALA A 909 17.64 -23.24 -21.01
C ALA A 909 17.84 -22.35 -22.24
N VAL A 910 17.24 -21.15 -22.24
CA VAL A 910 17.40 -20.14 -23.29
C VAL A 910 18.87 -19.71 -23.41
N TRP A 911 19.53 -19.42 -22.29
CA TRP A 911 20.95 -19.10 -22.28
C TRP A 911 21.83 -20.21 -22.88
N ARG A 912 21.56 -21.48 -22.54
CA ARG A 912 22.27 -22.62 -23.14
C ARG A 912 21.99 -22.79 -24.62
N ALA A 913 20.75 -22.56 -25.05
CA ALA A 913 20.37 -22.61 -26.45
C ALA A 913 21.08 -21.51 -27.26
N LEU A 914 21.22 -20.30 -26.70
CA LEU A 914 21.93 -19.18 -27.34
C LEU A 914 23.46 -19.38 -27.36
N THR A 915 24.03 -19.99 -26.32
CA THR A 915 25.48 -20.20 -26.20
C THR A 915 25.99 -21.49 -26.84
N GLY A 916 25.11 -22.40 -27.23
CA GLY A 916 25.49 -23.71 -27.80
C GLY A 916 26.11 -24.68 -26.79
N THR A 917 26.02 -24.39 -25.49
CA THR A 917 26.60 -25.24 -24.44
C THR A 917 25.71 -26.47 -24.19
N LEU A 918 26.12 -27.64 -24.69
CA LEU A 918 25.43 -28.90 -24.44
C LEU A 918 25.50 -29.26 -22.95
N ALA A 919 24.37 -29.67 -22.38
CA ALA A 919 24.32 -30.12 -21.00
C ALA A 919 25.02 -31.48 -20.86
N ASN A 920 26.09 -31.55 -20.07
CA ASN A 920 26.67 -32.84 -19.68
C ASN A 920 25.64 -33.69 -18.94
N TRP A 921 25.57 -34.98 -19.28
CA TRP A 921 24.79 -36.00 -18.56
C TRP A 921 25.22 -36.04 -17.09
N GLY A 922 24.36 -35.53 -16.21
CA GLY A 922 24.59 -35.54 -14.77
C GLY A 922 23.95 -36.76 -14.13
N ARG A 923 24.74 -37.54 -13.38
CA ARG A 923 24.29 -38.68 -12.56
C ARG A 923 23.13 -38.27 -11.64
N GLN A 924 21.96 -38.91 -11.79
CA GLN A 924 20.91 -38.88 -10.78
C GLN A 924 21.11 -40.08 -9.85
N VAL A 925 21.26 -39.83 -8.55
CA VAL A 925 21.31 -40.89 -7.53
C VAL A 925 19.87 -41.29 -7.23
N ARG A 926 19.54 -42.57 -7.39
CA ARG A 926 18.23 -43.15 -7.03
C ARG A 926 18.28 -43.69 -5.60
N LEU A 927 17.19 -43.52 -4.84
CA LEU A 927 17.15 -43.95 -3.43
C LEU A 927 16.41 -45.27 -3.22
N GLY A 928 15.72 -45.79 -4.26
CA GLY A 928 15.00 -47.07 -4.16
C GLY A 928 13.80 -47.06 -3.20
N THR A 929 13.24 -45.88 -2.90
CA THR A 929 12.23 -45.70 -1.82
C THR A 929 10.78 -45.92 -2.26
N VAL A 930 10.52 -46.19 -3.55
CA VAL A 930 9.17 -46.25 -4.13
C VAL A 930 8.55 -47.64 -3.97
N ARG A 931 7.27 -47.70 -3.54
CA ARG A 931 6.46 -48.93 -3.47
C ARG A 931 5.11 -48.74 -4.15
N LEU A 932 4.53 -49.82 -4.68
CA LEU A 932 3.16 -49.79 -5.21
C LEU A 932 2.13 -49.65 -4.06
N PRO A 933 0.99 -48.96 -4.29
CA PRO A 933 -0.07 -48.88 -3.29
C PRO A 933 -0.64 -50.27 -2.98
N GLY A 934 -0.49 -50.74 -1.73
CA GLY A 934 -1.00 -52.04 -1.28
C GLY A 934 -0.01 -53.21 -1.30
N GLY A 935 1.26 -52.98 -1.66
CA GLY A 935 2.34 -53.95 -1.44
C GLY A 935 2.99 -53.72 -0.08
N THR A 936 3.04 -54.77 0.75
CA THR A 936 3.83 -54.82 1.99
C THR A 936 5.31 -54.61 1.71
#